data_AF-A0A1Q7XXP7-F1
#
_entry.id   AF-A0A1Q7XXP7-F1
#
_cell.length_a   1.000
_cell.length_b   1.000
_cell.length_c   1.000
_cell.angle_alpha   90.00
_cell.angle_beta   90.00
_cell.angle_gamma   90.00
#
_symmetry.space_group_name_H-M   'P 1'
#
loop_
_entity.id
_entity.type
_entity.pdbx_description
1 polymer ?
#
loop_
_entity_poly.entity_id
_entity_poly.type
_entity_poly.pdbx_seq_one_letter_code
_entity_poly.pdbx_strand_id
1 'polypeptide(L)'
;MKLFRSKQDADLEQAISELRAQEPDAKTLSLSAQRVWQRLQTGQGAISAVQPIRGCADIRSLLPAFHRQELPQARVLIVRDHLRECLSCRSYASGRGVDGAATVGWQMEPGARGFQWSLVRLSFGAAAVAVLLAAVWIGRNWYFVGPPGTRARVDSIEGQAYGIGSAGERALKLGDEVGEGEFIRTGANSHAKVRLLDGSRVEMNQRAELAVRASRRDTTIHLDQGSIIVQAAKRHTGHLYVSAPDCTIAVTGTVFSVNSGTKGSRVAVIEGEVHVEHAGVESILHSGEVVATTQSVGVVSVREEIGWSSDLDHELALLAEFSKLRTKLEDIQTPGPRYESKILPLLPTDTVLYIGIPNLGDALQQANQIFQQQLSQSTVLEDWWNKSGKSDQHPTPQELIDQIHAISQYLGDEVVITARASSVSDSHGPVLLAEVRQPGLKDYLQQHLSNALKSGQGTGNLRVVDAQSLPSLSGDERGMIMLITPKTLVVGGDAASVRQMSAQLDSGTTLFAETDFGQRIANVYSRGTETLVAANLGQIVESVHAKQEESQALRNSGLNDIKYLIATRGESASQGDNRITLEFNGQRHGMASWLAAPAPMGSLDYVSTNAGAAVSFVAKQPALMLDDIFSTIGASDPNFKQGLARTNAELGLDLRNDLASALGGELTLALDGPILPTPSWKAVIEVNNSGSLQLAIDKLVQSFNLDAQKSNRPGVTINQAQVGGRTFYTIESQVGGLSTEYDYTFADGYMIMAPSRALVLGALQTHANGTSLARSASFRALLPKDNQANFSAMIYQNLSPILKPLASQLTSGQFALLQQLAVDAKPSVFCAYGESDRLEVASSGKLFDLNPGLPTLIHLLGLSDHGTWHQANP
;
A
#
# COMPACT_ATOMS: atom_id res chain seq x y z
N MET A 1 -52.74 27.50 30.30
CA MET A 1 -51.70 27.59 31.35
C MET A 1 -50.69 28.65 30.96
N LYS A 2 -50.82 29.85 31.55
CA LYS A 2 -49.68 30.74 31.78
C LYS A 2 -48.77 30.10 32.84
N LEU A 3 -47.56 30.64 32.95
CA LEU A 3 -46.60 30.59 34.08
C LEU A 3 -45.52 29.51 33.94
N PHE A 4 -44.38 29.88 33.37
CA PHE A 4 -43.09 30.03 34.08
C PHE A 4 -41.93 30.16 33.07
N ARG A 5 -41.73 31.38 32.54
CA ARG A 5 -40.44 31.90 32.04
C ARG A 5 -40.61 33.41 31.86
N SER A 6 -40.67 34.13 32.98
CA SER A 6 -40.68 35.59 32.99
C SER A 6 -39.81 36.07 34.15
N LYS A 7 -38.61 36.55 33.81
CA LYS A 7 -37.93 37.74 34.37
C LYS A 7 -36.47 37.81 33.90
N GLN A 8 -35.75 36.68 33.86
CA GLN A 8 -34.32 36.70 33.53
C GLN A 8 -34.00 37.02 32.06
N ASP A 9 -34.79 36.53 31.10
CA ASP A 9 -34.50 36.79 29.68
C ASP A 9 -34.83 38.23 29.26
N ALA A 10 -35.87 38.83 29.85
CA ALA A 10 -36.22 40.23 29.60
C ALA A 10 -35.19 41.21 30.20
N ASP A 11 -34.68 40.92 31.41
CA ASP A 11 -33.63 41.74 32.03
C ASP A 11 -32.31 41.63 31.27
N LEU A 12 -32.01 40.46 30.68
CA LEU A 12 -30.80 40.25 29.87
C LEU A 12 -30.90 40.91 28.50
N GLU A 13 -32.04 40.82 27.81
CA GLU A 13 -32.26 41.52 26.54
C GLU A 13 -32.30 43.03 26.72
N GLN A 14 -32.87 43.52 27.84
CA GLN A 14 -32.85 44.94 28.18
C GLN A 14 -31.43 45.43 28.52
N ALA A 15 -30.65 44.65 29.27
CA ALA A 15 -29.25 44.98 29.56
C ALA A 15 -28.37 44.98 28.29
N ILE A 16 -28.59 44.04 27.36
CA ILE A 16 -27.87 43.98 26.08
C ILE A 16 -28.26 45.15 25.16
N SER A 17 -29.54 45.54 25.18
CA SER A 17 -30.05 46.73 24.47
C SER A 17 -29.46 48.03 25.03
N GLU A 18 -29.42 48.18 26.36
CA GLU A 18 -28.83 49.35 27.03
C GLU A 18 -27.30 49.45 26.81
N LEU A 19 -26.60 48.32 26.77
CA LEU A 19 -25.17 48.24 26.42
C LEU A 19 -24.88 48.62 24.96
N ARG A 20 -25.79 48.32 24.02
CA ARG A 20 -25.66 48.74 22.61
C ARG A 20 -26.02 50.21 22.39
N ALA A 21 -26.88 50.79 23.23
CA ALA A 21 -27.30 52.18 23.11
C ALA A 21 -26.36 53.19 23.79
N GLN A 22 -25.45 52.74 24.67
CA GLN A 22 -24.40 53.59 25.24
C GLN A 22 -23.17 53.61 24.35
N GLU A 23 -23.20 54.41 23.28
CA GLU A 23 -21.96 54.94 22.74
C GLU A 23 -21.40 55.95 23.75
N PRO A 24 -20.20 55.71 24.32
CA PRO A 24 -19.60 56.66 25.25
C PRO A 24 -19.42 57.99 24.53
N ASP A 25 -19.85 59.09 25.16
CA ASP A 25 -19.78 60.40 24.55
C ASP A 25 -18.35 60.74 24.12
N ALA A 26 -18.21 61.58 23.08
CA ALA A 26 -16.91 61.86 22.46
C ALA A 26 -15.84 62.35 23.47
N LYS A 27 -16.25 62.96 24.59
CA LYS A 27 -15.34 63.39 25.67
C LYS A 27 -14.86 62.21 26.50
N THR A 28 -15.71 61.22 26.75
CA THR A 28 -15.35 59.97 27.44
C THR A 28 -14.47 59.08 26.55
N LEU A 29 -14.73 59.03 25.25
CA LEU A 29 -13.85 58.38 24.28
C LEU A 29 -12.49 59.07 24.19
N SER A 30 -12.45 60.40 24.12
CA SER A 30 -11.17 61.13 24.10
C SER A 30 -10.39 60.98 25.40
N LEU A 31 -11.04 61.01 26.57
CA LEU A 31 -10.40 60.77 27.87
C LEU A 31 -9.94 59.32 28.05
N SER A 32 -10.63 58.36 27.42
CA SER A 32 -10.22 56.95 27.45
C SER A 32 -9.07 56.70 26.47
N ALA A 33 -9.11 57.28 25.26
CA ALA A 33 -8.00 57.28 24.31
C ALA A 33 -6.77 57.97 24.91
N GLN A 34 -6.94 59.08 25.64
CA GLN A 34 -5.86 59.78 26.30
C GLN A 34 -5.30 58.99 27.50
N ARG A 35 -6.14 58.25 28.26
CA ARG A 35 -5.68 57.31 29.29
C ARG A 35 -4.95 56.11 28.71
N VAL A 36 -5.41 55.57 27.58
CA VAL A 36 -4.73 54.48 26.86
C VAL A 36 -3.42 54.98 26.28
N TRP A 37 -3.40 56.18 25.70
CA TRP A 37 -2.18 56.83 25.19
C TRP A 37 -1.18 57.14 26.31
N GLN A 38 -1.63 57.62 27.47
CA GLN A 38 -0.78 57.78 28.65
C GLN A 38 -0.28 56.43 29.20
N ARG A 39 -1.09 55.36 29.16
CA ARG A 39 -0.66 54.00 29.53
C ARG A 39 0.33 53.42 28.53
N LEU A 40 0.19 53.71 27.25
CA LEU A 40 1.13 53.32 26.21
C LEU A 40 2.42 54.12 26.31
N GLN A 41 2.37 55.41 26.65
CA GLN A 41 3.57 56.23 26.89
C GLN A 41 4.28 55.86 28.19
N THR A 42 3.55 55.58 29.28
CA THR A 42 4.15 55.05 30.53
C THR A 42 4.65 53.62 30.37
N GLY A 43 4.04 52.83 29.49
CA GLY A 43 4.53 51.51 29.08
C GLY A 43 5.74 51.58 28.14
N GLN A 44 5.88 52.64 27.34
CA GLN A 44 7.02 52.87 26.43
C GLN A 44 8.30 53.31 27.17
N GLY A 45 8.18 53.83 28.39
CA GLY A 45 9.33 54.09 29.29
C GLY A 45 9.96 52.84 29.92
N ALA A 46 9.34 51.66 29.77
CA ALA A 46 9.85 50.37 30.27
C ALA A 46 10.11 49.35 29.14
N ILE A 47 10.24 49.79 27.89
CA ILE A 47 10.65 48.96 26.74
C ILE A 47 12.17 49.03 26.53
N SER A 48 12.92 49.24 27.60
CA SER A 48 14.35 48.92 27.65
C SER A 48 14.50 47.60 28.39
N ALA A 49 14.93 46.57 27.66
CA ALA A 49 15.29 45.22 28.09
C ALA A 49 14.17 44.17 28.30
N VAL A 50 13.10 44.17 27.49
CA VAL A 50 12.19 43.01 27.41
C VAL A 50 12.66 42.07 26.29
N GLN A 51 13.45 41.06 26.64
CA GLN A 51 13.85 39.98 25.71
C GLN A 51 12.60 39.31 25.12
N PRO A 52 12.45 39.24 23.77
CA PRO A 52 11.33 38.57 23.12
C PRO A 52 11.38 37.07 23.38
N ILE A 53 10.25 36.47 23.74
CA ILE A 53 10.13 35.01 23.93
C ILE A 53 9.87 34.42 22.54
N ARG A 54 10.89 33.81 21.93
CA ARG A 54 10.84 33.25 20.57
C ARG A 54 10.73 31.74 20.54
N GLY A 55 10.90 31.06 21.68
CA GLY A 55 10.70 29.61 21.75
C GLY A 55 10.96 28.98 23.11
N CYS A 56 11.09 27.65 23.10
CA CYS A 56 11.23 26.82 24.29
C CYS A 56 12.43 27.19 25.16
N ALA A 57 13.56 27.61 24.57
CA ALA A 57 14.75 28.03 25.31
C ALA A 57 14.49 29.28 26.17
N ASP A 58 13.75 30.25 25.63
CA ASP A 58 13.38 31.47 26.35
C ASP A 58 12.40 31.16 27.47
N ILE A 59 11.43 30.27 27.24
CA ILE A 59 10.52 29.80 28.30
C ILE A 59 11.31 29.07 29.40
N ARG A 60 12.26 28.19 29.06
CA ARG A 60 13.08 27.46 30.04
C ARG A 60 13.91 28.40 30.90
N SER A 61 14.43 29.50 30.34
CA SER A 61 15.15 30.52 31.12
C SER A 61 14.27 31.26 32.12
N LEU A 62 12.94 31.31 31.88
CA LEU A 62 11.97 31.96 32.76
C LEU A 62 11.40 31.04 33.84
N LEU A 63 11.56 29.71 33.72
CA LEU A 63 11.04 28.74 34.69
C LEU A 63 11.55 28.94 36.13
N PRO A 64 12.83 29.25 36.41
CA PRO A 64 13.31 29.45 37.77
C PRO A 64 12.62 30.64 38.49
N ALA A 65 12.35 31.72 37.75
CA ALA A 65 11.62 32.88 38.27
C ALA A 65 10.11 32.61 38.35
N PHE A 66 9.57 31.80 37.43
CA PHE A 66 8.18 31.34 37.46
C PHE A 66 7.87 30.49 38.70
N HIS A 67 8.75 29.55 39.05
CA HIS A 67 8.60 28.70 40.25
C HIS A 67 8.71 29.50 41.56
N ARG A 68 9.54 30.55 41.57
CA ARG A 68 9.67 31.49 42.70
C ARG A 68 8.58 32.56 42.75
N GLN A 69 7.65 32.57 41.79
CA GLN A 69 6.58 33.57 41.65
C GLN A 69 7.08 35.02 41.50
N GLU A 70 8.30 35.19 40.99
CA GLU A 70 8.96 36.49 40.80
C GLU A 70 8.68 37.11 39.41
N LEU A 71 7.95 36.39 38.54
CA LEU A 71 7.62 36.89 37.20
C LEU A 71 6.44 37.88 37.20
N PRO A 72 6.48 38.91 36.34
CA PRO A 72 5.32 39.75 36.07
C PRO A 72 4.13 38.90 35.59
N GLN A 73 2.92 39.25 36.04
CA GLN A 73 1.66 38.55 35.72
C GLN A 73 1.51 38.21 34.22
N ALA A 74 1.89 39.12 33.32
CA ALA A 74 1.84 38.90 31.88
C ALA A 74 2.74 37.73 31.41
N ARG A 75 3.92 37.54 32.01
CA ARG A 75 4.84 36.43 31.66
C ARG A 75 4.41 35.11 32.30
N VAL A 76 3.77 35.15 33.47
CA VAL A 76 3.23 33.95 34.15
C VAL A 76 2.19 33.26 33.27
N LEU A 77 1.31 34.03 32.62
CA LEU A 77 0.28 33.47 31.72
C LEU A 77 0.89 32.76 30.51
N ILE A 78 1.87 33.40 29.85
CA ILE A 78 2.56 32.84 28.68
C ILE A 78 3.31 31.55 29.05
N VAL A 79 4.01 31.52 30.19
CA VAL A 79 4.72 30.31 30.65
C VAL A 79 3.73 29.19 31.00
N ARG A 80 2.59 29.49 31.65
CA ARG A 80 1.56 28.48 31.97
C ARG A 80 0.94 27.85 30.73
N ASP A 81 0.65 28.68 29.74
CA ASP A 81 0.05 28.24 28.48
C ASP A 81 1.04 27.35 27.70
N HIS A 82 2.29 27.80 27.59
CA HIS A 82 3.32 27.02 26.92
C HIS A 82 3.62 25.68 27.61
N LEU A 83 3.59 25.60 28.95
CA LEU A 83 3.75 24.33 29.68
C LEU A 83 2.56 23.37 29.48
N ARG A 84 1.39 23.87 29.06
CA ARG A 84 0.23 23.02 28.70
C ARG A 84 0.35 22.39 27.31
N GLU A 85 1.06 23.04 26.40
CA GLU A 85 1.18 22.57 25.02
C GLU A 85 2.52 21.86 24.76
N CYS A 86 3.61 22.32 25.37
CA CYS A 86 4.95 21.78 25.11
C CYS A 86 5.37 20.71 26.13
N LEU A 87 5.37 19.45 25.69
CA LEU A 87 5.79 18.28 26.50
C LEU A 87 7.25 18.35 26.96
N SER A 88 8.16 18.91 26.15
CA SER A 88 9.59 19.03 26.49
C SER A 88 9.86 20.11 27.55
N CYS A 89 9.13 21.23 27.51
CA CYS A 89 9.22 22.26 28.55
C CYS A 89 8.51 21.82 29.83
N ARG A 90 7.44 21.01 29.72
CA ARG A 90 6.78 20.39 30.89
C ARG A 90 7.69 19.37 31.57
N SER A 91 8.33 18.48 30.82
CA SER A 91 9.25 17.50 31.40
C SER A 91 10.43 18.19 32.09
N TYR A 92 10.98 19.24 31.48
CA TYR A 92 12.02 20.10 32.05
C TYR A 92 11.55 20.84 33.32
N ALA A 93 10.35 21.42 33.34
CA ALA A 93 9.76 22.09 34.52
C ALA A 93 9.42 21.12 35.66
N SER A 94 9.07 19.87 35.33
CA SER A 94 8.79 18.80 36.30
C SER A 94 10.06 18.11 36.82
N GLY A 95 11.24 18.58 36.43
CA GLY A 95 12.53 18.05 36.90
C GLY A 95 12.91 16.69 36.33
N ARG A 96 12.26 16.23 35.26
CA ARG A 96 12.65 15.03 34.50
C ARG A 96 13.28 15.43 33.17
N GLY A 97 14.41 16.13 33.26
CA GLY A 97 15.36 16.24 32.16
C GLY A 97 16.28 15.02 32.16
N VAL A 98 16.29 14.27 31.07
CA VAL A 98 17.35 13.31 30.76
C VAL A 98 18.56 14.14 30.34
N ASP A 99 19.53 14.28 31.24
CA ASP A 99 20.95 14.12 30.98
C ASP A 99 21.70 14.04 32.32
N GLY A 100 22.52 12.98 32.44
CA GLY A 100 22.98 12.44 33.71
C GLY A 100 24.22 13.09 34.33
N ALA A 101 24.48 12.62 35.56
CA ALA A 101 25.67 12.79 36.39
C ALA A 101 25.75 14.03 37.29
N ALA A 102 24.95 14.03 38.36
CA ALA A 102 25.40 14.45 39.67
C ALA A 102 24.74 13.61 40.77
N THR A 103 25.55 12.79 41.44
CA THR A 103 25.23 12.01 42.63
C THR A 103 24.78 12.93 43.77
N VAL A 104 23.55 12.77 44.25
CA VAL A 104 23.13 13.24 45.56
C VAL A 104 22.83 12.01 46.41
N GLY A 105 23.73 11.77 47.37
CA GLY A 105 23.64 10.67 48.32
C GLY A 105 22.46 10.83 49.25
N TRP A 106 21.55 9.86 49.20
CA TRP A 106 20.57 9.63 50.26
C TRP A 106 21.18 8.68 51.29
N GLN A 107 21.60 9.21 52.43
CA GLN A 107 21.81 8.43 53.65
C GLN A 107 20.43 8.22 54.31
N MET A 108 19.95 6.99 54.34
CA MET A 108 18.90 6.59 55.26
C MET A 108 19.56 6.07 56.54
N GLU A 109 19.36 6.76 57.66
CA GLU A 109 19.55 6.15 58.99
C GLU A 109 18.45 5.10 59.22
N PRO A 110 18.78 3.83 59.49
CA PRO A 110 17.79 2.84 59.88
C PRO A 110 17.65 2.82 61.40
N GLY A 111 16.56 3.41 61.90
CA GLY A 111 16.07 3.20 63.27
C GLY A 111 15.48 1.79 63.40
N ALA A 112 16.16 0.95 64.17
CA ALA A 112 15.83 -0.44 64.43
C ALA A 112 14.44 -0.64 65.07
N ARG A 113 13.68 -1.62 64.55
CA ARG A 113 12.91 -2.56 65.38
C ARG A 113 13.02 -3.95 64.77
N GLY A 114 13.71 -4.81 65.49
CA GLY A 114 13.99 -6.17 65.08
C GLY A 114 12.79 -7.09 65.22
N PHE A 115 12.74 -8.09 64.35
CA PHE A 115 12.23 -9.39 64.71
C PHE A 115 13.03 -10.43 63.92
N GLN A 116 13.86 -11.17 64.66
CA GLN A 116 14.78 -12.18 64.15
C GLN A 116 14.02 -13.48 63.93
N TRP A 117 14.16 -14.11 62.77
CA TRP A 117 14.24 -15.57 62.72
C TRP A 117 15.45 -16.00 61.90
N SER A 118 16.35 -16.63 62.64
CA SER A 118 17.54 -17.38 62.26
C SER A 118 17.21 -18.49 61.25
N LEU A 119 18.06 -18.69 60.24
CA LEU A 119 18.87 -19.90 60.10
C LEU A 119 19.67 -19.87 58.79
N VAL A 120 20.97 -19.61 58.92
CA VAL A 120 22.06 -20.43 58.40
C VAL A 120 21.87 -20.98 56.98
N ARG A 121 22.47 -20.31 55.97
CA ARG A 121 23.38 -20.92 54.97
C ARG A 121 23.81 -19.93 53.88
N LEU A 122 25.11 -19.98 53.57
CA LEU A 122 25.82 -19.49 52.37
C LEU A 122 26.42 -18.08 52.40
N SER A 123 27.55 -17.98 53.10
CA SER A 123 28.69 -17.14 52.74
C SER A 123 29.46 -17.77 51.55
N PHE A 124 29.53 -17.10 50.39
CA PHE A 124 30.67 -17.07 49.41
C PHE A 124 30.35 -16.35 48.07
N GLY A 125 29.53 -15.29 48.05
CA GLY A 125 29.07 -14.65 46.79
C GLY A 125 29.37 -13.16 46.57
N ALA A 126 29.84 -12.40 47.55
CA ALA A 126 29.80 -10.93 47.47
C ALA A 126 31.03 -10.26 46.81
N ALA A 127 32.21 -10.87 46.86
CA ALA A 127 33.42 -10.26 46.29
C ALA A 127 33.52 -10.41 44.76
N ALA A 128 33.05 -11.54 44.20
CA ALA A 128 33.07 -11.78 42.75
C ALA A 128 32.04 -10.91 42.01
N VAL A 129 30.89 -10.63 42.63
CA VAL A 129 29.82 -9.82 42.04
C VAL A 129 30.21 -8.35 41.98
N ALA A 130 30.91 -7.80 42.97
CA ALA A 130 31.37 -6.41 42.94
C ALA A 130 32.43 -6.16 41.86
N VAL A 131 33.36 -7.11 41.64
CA VAL A 131 34.37 -7.03 40.57
C VAL A 131 33.76 -7.26 39.20
N LEU A 132 32.80 -8.19 39.05
CA LEU A 132 32.04 -8.39 37.82
C LEU A 132 31.18 -7.18 37.46
N LEU A 133 30.54 -6.53 38.44
CA LEU A 133 29.75 -5.33 38.18
C LEU A 133 30.62 -4.13 37.79
N ALA A 134 31.82 -3.98 38.37
CA ALA A 134 32.77 -2.94 37.96
C ALA A 134 33.38 -3.21 36.57
N ALA A 135 33.72 -4.46 36.25
CA ALA A 135 34.22 -4.86 34.94
C ALA A 135 33.15 -4.78 33.84
N VAL A 136 31.88 -5.10 34.16
CA VAL A 136 30.73 -4.93 33.26
C VAL A 136 30.40 -3.46 33.07
N TRP A 137 30.53 -2.61 34.09
CA TRP A 137 30.31 -1.17 33.98
C TRP A 137 31.40 -0.46 33.15
N ILE A 138 32.68 -0.79 33.38
CA ILE A 138 33.82 -0.26 32.60
C ILE A 138 33.79 -0.82 31.17
N GLY A 139 33.50 -2.12 31.00
CA GLY A 139 33.37 -2.77 29.70
C GLY A 139 32.21 -2.22 28.88
N ARG A 140 31.06 -1.93 29.50
CA ARG A 140 29.91 -1.29 28.87
C ARG A 140 30.23 0.13 28.42
N ASN A 141 30.90 0.94 29.25
CA ASN A 141 31.22 2.31 28.86
C ASN A 141 32.27 2.40 27.73
N TRP A 142 33.17 1.41 27.62
CA TRP A 142 34.18 1.35 26.55
C TRP A 142 33.71 0.65 25.26
N TYR A 143 32.61 -0.13 25.33
CA TYR A 143 32.03 -0.85 24.18
C TYR A 143 30.99 -0.02 23.41
N PHE A 144 30.30 0.94 24.06
CA PHE A 144 29.18 1.71 23.48
C PHE A 144 29.52 3.13 22.99
N VAL A 145 30.75 3.64 23.19
CA VAL A 145 31.19 4.92 22.62
C VAL A 145 32.03 4.65 21.37
N GLY A 146 31.58 5.15 20.21
CA GLY A 146 32.34 5.07 18.96
C GLY A 146 33.68 5.82 19.08
N PRO A 147 34.74 5.42 18.34
CA PRO A 147 36.00 6.17 18.37
C PRO A 147 35.75 7.60 17.85
N PRO A 148 36.33 8.65 18.47
CA PRO A 148 36.30 10.00 17.90
C PRO A 148 36.99 9.97 16.54
N GLY A 149 36.33 10.48 15.51
CA GLY A 149 36.88 10.51 14.15
C GLY A 149 35.89 11.05 13.13
N THR A 150 36.42 11.50 12.01
CA THR A 150 35.72 11.98 10.82
C THR A 150 34.58 11.06 10.44
N ARG A 151 33.38 11.59 10.18
CA ARG A 151 32.18 10.81 9.83
C ARG A 151 31.80 10.93 8.36
N ALA A 152 32.13 12.06 7.76
CA ALA A 152 31.84 12.34 6.37
C ALA A 152 32.95 13.20 5.77
N ARG A 153 33.13 13.07 4.45
CA ARG A 153 34.04 13.88 3.66
C ARG A 153 33.28 14.53 2.53
N VAL A 154 33.52 15.81 2.29
CA VAL A 154 32.88 16.55 1.20
C VAL A 154 33.52 16.15 -0.14
N ASP A 155 32.73 15.61 -1.06
CA ASP A 155 33.13 15.13 -2.38
C ASP A 155 32.98 16.20 -3.48
N SER A 156 32.01 17.09 -3.37
CA SER A 156 31.88 18.31 -4.20
C SER A 156 30.93 19.32 -3.55
N ILE A 157 31.12 20.61 -3.86
CA ILE A 157 30.20 21.68 -3.50
C ILE A 157 29.99 22.55 -4.74
N GLU A 158 28.73 22.75 -5.09
CA GLU A 158 28.29 23.73 -6.08
C GLU A 158 27.57 24.84 -5.32
N GLY A 159 28.13 26.05 -5.29
CA GLY A 159 27.61 27.15 -4.45
C GLY A 159 28.31 27.22 -3.09
N GLN A 160 27.53 27.27 -1.99
CA GLN A 160 28.05 27.44 -0.62
C GLN A 160 27.53 26.33 0.30
N ALA A 161 28.44 25.74 1.08
CA ALA A 161 28.11 24.82 2.16
C ALA A 161 28.88 25.20 3.44
N TYR A 162 28.26 24.99 4.59
CA TYR A 162 28.76 25.36 5.90
C TYR A 162 28.71 24.17 6.85
N GLY A 163 29.75 23.97 7.64
CA GLY A 163 29.82 23.05 8.75
C GLY A 163 29.51 23.81 10.04
N ILE A 164 28.55 23.33 10.82
CA ILE A 164 28.11 23.93 12.07
C ILE A 164 28.45 22.94 13.19
N GLY A 165 29.46 23.29 13.99
CA GLY A 165 29.92 22.50 15.12
C GLY A 165 29.98 23.31 16.41
N SER A 166 30.51 22.72 17.48
CA SER A 166 30.70 23.39 18.77
C SER A 166 31.63 24.60 18.72
N ALA A 167 32.50 24.67 17.70
CA ALA A 167 33.41 25.78 17.43
C ALA A 167 32.78 26.92 16.59
N GLY A 168 31.52 26.80 16.17
CA GLY A 168 30.81 27.78 15.34
C GLY A 168 30.61 27.33 13.88
N GLU A 169 30.17 28.28 13.04
CA GLU A 169 29.91 28.07 11.61
C GLU A 169 31.20 28.25 10.80
N ARG A 170 31.52 27.26 9.96
CA ARG A 170 32.73 27.24 9.11
C ARG A 170 32.33 26.91 7.67
N ALA A 171 32.75 27.71 6.70
CA ALA A 171 32.56 27.35 5.29
C ALA A 171 33.34 26.05 4.95
N LEU A 172 32.65 25.10 4.32
CA LEU A 172 33.22 23.82 3.89
C LEU A 172 33.85 23.95 2.50
N LYS A 173 34.94 23.21 2.30
CA LYS A 173 35.63 23.09 1.02
C LYS A 173 35.68 21.62 0.59
N LEU A 174 35.95 21.40 -0.69
CA LEU A 174 36.20 20.08 -1.24
C LEU A 174 37.26 19.33 -0.41
N GLY A 175 36.94 18.11 0.00
CA GLY A 175 37.83 17.25 0.76
C GLY A 175 37.85 17.51 2.26
N ASP A 176 37.13 18.52 2.76
CA ASP A 176 36.98 18.77 4.19
C ASP A 176 36.27 17.59 4.88
N GLU A 177 36.73 17.31 6.09
CA GLU A 177 36.22 16.27 6.96
C GLU A 177 35.24 16.86 7.98
N VAL A 178 34.12 16.16 8.20
CA VAL A 178 33.04 16.56 9.10
C VAL A 178 32.96 15.54 10.23
N GLY A 179 33.05 16.02 11.47
CA GLY A 179 33.10 15.23 12.70
C GLY A 179 31.72 14.81 13.22
N GLU A 180 31.72 13.98 14.26
CA GLU A 180 30.49 13.56 14.95
C GLU A 180 29.82 14.76 15.66
N GLY A 181 28.54 14.99 15.36
CA GLY A 181 27.77 16.11 15.93
C GLY A 181 27.94 17.45 15.18
N GLU A 182 28.65 17.46 14.06
CA GLU A 182 28.70 18.62 13.15
C GLU A 182 27.62 18.50 12.07
N PHE A 183 26.90 19.60 11.81
CA PHE A 183 25.89 19.70 10.77
C PHE A 183 26.49 20.29 9.49
N ILE A 184 26.20 19.68 8.35
CA ILE A 184 26.46 20.22 7.02
C ILE A 184 25.19 20.95 6.59
N ARG A 185 25.30 22.23 6.25
CA ARG A 185 24.19 23.04 5.73
C ARG A 185 24.54 23.59 4.36
N THR A 186 23.69 23.36 3.38
CA THR A 186 23.80 23.99 2.05
C THR A 186 23.06 25.33 2.00
N GLY A 187 23.65 26.31 1.31
CA GLY A 187 23.02 27.61 1.08
C GLY A 187 21.85 27.56 0.08
N ALA A 188 21.25 28.71 -0.19
CA ALA A 188 20.30 28.83 -1.31
C ALA A 188 21.04 28.63 -2.65
N ASN A 189 20.40 27.97 -3.62
CA ASN A 189 21.00 27.61 -4.92
C ASN A 189 22.36 26.89 -4.79
N SER A 190 22.52 26.07 -3.75
CA SER A 190 23.78 25.37 -3.48
C SER A 190 23.52 23.88 -3.30
N HIS A 191 24.39 23.05 -3.85
CA HIS A 191 24.34 21.59 -3.76
C HIS A 191 25.66 21.07 -3.21
N ALA A 192 25.62 19.95 -2.49
CA ALA A 192 26.84 19.31 -1.99
C ALA A 192 26.74 17.80 -2.13
N LYS A 193 27.80 17.17 -2.62
CA LYS A 193 27.95 15.71 -2.57
C LYS A 193 28.88 15.36 -1.41
N VAL A 194 28.45 14.45 -0.55
CA VAL A 194 29.13 14.05 0.67
C VAL A 194 29.31 12.54 0.67
N ARG A 195 30.53 12.08 0.96
CA ARG A 195 30.86 10.66 1.10
C ARG A 195 30.99 10.30 2.56
N LEU A 196 30.22 9.30 2.99
CA LEU A 196 30.26 8.78 4.35
C LEU A 196 31.42 7.78 4.49
N LEU A 197 31.87 7.56 5.73
CA LEU A 197 32.91 6.57 6.02
C LEU A 197 32.57 5.15 5.58
N ASP A 198 31.29 4.79 5.54
CA ASP A 198 30.82 3.46 5.15
C ASP A 198 30.76 3.26 3.62
N GLY A 199 31.19 4.26 2.85
CA GLY A 199 31.19 4.25 1.39
C GLY A 199 29.89 4.76 0.75
N SER A 200 28.85 5.03 1.56
CA SER A 200 27.60 5.61 1.08
C SER A 200 27.81 7.05 0.59
N ARG A 201 27.05 7.44 -0.44
CA ARG A 201 27.11 8.79 -1.03
C ARG A 201 25.79 9.51 -0.78
N VAL A 202 25.86 10.78 -0.39
CA VAL A 202 24.71 11.62 -0.11
C VAL A 202 24.81 12.87 -0.98
N GLU A 203 23.83 13.09 -1.85
CA GLU A 203 23.65 14.35 -2.57
C GLU A 203 22.67 15.23 -1.78
N MET A 204 23.10 16.44 -1.45
CA MET A 204 22.32 17.42 -0.70
C MET A 204 21.81 18.52 -1.63
N ASN A 205 20.51 18.78 -1.57
CA ASN A 205 19.86 19.90 -2.26
C ASN A 205 20.15 21.23 -1.54
N GLN A 206 19.68 22.34 -2.09
CA GLN A 206 19.73 23.64 -1.43
C GLN A 206 18.97 23.67 -0.10
N ARG A 207 19.46 24.46 0.86
CA ARG A 207 18.89 24.61 2.21
C ARG A 207 18.69 23.28 2.95
N ALA A 208 19.49 22.28 2.63
CA ALA A 208 19.48 21.00 3.31
C ALA A 208 20.42 21.05 4.53
N GLU A 209 20.02 20.41 5.61
CA GLU A 209 20.78 20.31 6.85
C GLU A 209 20.93 18.85 7.27
N LEU A 210 22.18 18.40 7.33
CA LEU A 210 22.55 17.00 7.46
C LEU A 210 23.58 16.83 8.59
N ALA A 211 23.33 15.93 9.53
CA ALA A 211 24.35 15.46 10.46
C ALA A 211 24.52 13.95 10.35
N VAL A 212 25.73 13.46 10.58
CA VAL A 212 26.04 12.02 10.50
C VAL A 212 26.49 11.54 11.86
N ARG A 213 25.78 10.53 12.38
CA ARG A 213 26.15 9.82 13.59
C ARG A 213 26.49 8.39 13.22
N ALA A 214 27.63 7.88 13.70
CA ALA A 214 28.02 6.50 13.46
C ALA A 214 28.25 5.78 14.79
N SER A 215 27.63 4.63 14.96
CA SER A 215 27.94 3.66 16.01
C SER A 215 28.94 2.62 15.48
N ARG A 216 29.39 1.67 16.31
CA ARG A 216 30.31 0.61 15.84
C ARG A 216 29.70 -0.31 14.77
N ARG A 217 28.37 -0.36 14.63
CA ARG A 217 27.68 -1.22 13.66
C ARG A 217 26.77 -0.44 12.71
N ASP A 218 26.14 0.62 13.18
CA ASP A 218 25.10 1.32 12.43
C ASP A 218 25.50 2.76 12.11
N THR A 219 24.98 3.30 11.03
CA THR A 219 25.19 4.69 10.64
C THR A 219 23.83 5.36 10.55
N THR A 220 23.66 6.51 11.20
CA THR A 220 22.42 7.28 11.21
C THR A 220 22.69 8.66 10.61
N ILE A 221 21.99 8.95 9.54
CA ILE A 221 21.94 10.27 8.90
C ILE A 221 20.76 11.02 9.54
N HIS A 222 21.03 12.13 10.21
CA HIS A 222 19.99 13.04 10.70
C HIS A 222 19.73 14.12 9.65
N LEU A 223 18.51 14.17 9.13
CA LEU A 223 18.05 15.17 8.17
C LEU A 223 17.03 16.09 8.85
N ASP A 224 17.46 17.27 9.26
CA ASP A 224 16.57 18.20 9.95
C ASP A 224 15.62 18.90 8.98
N GLN A 225 16.13 19.29 7.81
CA GLN A 225 15.37 20.00 6.78
C GLN A 225 16.01 19.85 5.40
N GLY A 226 15.21 19.99 4.36
CA GLY A 226 15.62 19.98 2.95
C GLY A 226 15.59 18.58 2.33
N SER A 227 16.14 18.48 1.13
CA SER A 227 16.09 17.25 0.32
C SER A 227 17.48 16.65 0.16
N ILE A 228 17.56 15.32 0.28
CA ILE A 228 18.78 14.54 0.02
C ILE A 228 18.48 13.33 -0.84
N ILE A 229 19.45 12.90 -1.64
CA ILE A 229 19.46 11.60 -2.31
C ILE A 229 20.57 10.78 -1.67
N VAL A 230 20.23 9.58 -1.20
CA VAL A 230 21.16 8.67 -0.53
C VAL A 230 21.37 7.45 -1.42
N GLN A 231 22.62 7.24 -1.81
CA GLN A 231 23.10 6.01 -2.41
C GLN A 231 23.84 5.21 -1.34
N ALA A 232 23.13 4.26 -0.71
CA ALA A 232 23.65 3.45 0.37
C ALA A 232 24.56 2.34 -0.17
N ALA A 233 25.75 2.21 0.41
CA ALA A 233 26.64 1.09 0.08
C ALA A 233 26.07 -0.24 0.59
N LYS A 234 26.31 -1.35 -0.13
CA LYS A 234 25.95 -2.70 0.34
C LYS A 234 26.81 -3.06 1.56
N ARG A 235 26.17 -3.46 2.66
CA ARG A 235 26.83 -3.80 3.94
C ARG A 235 26.57 -5.25 4.32
N HIS A 236 27.57 -5.91 4.92
CA HIS A 236 27.44 -7.29 5.44
C HIS A 236 27.13 -7.31 6.95
N THR A 237 27.34 -6.21 7.67
CA THR A 237 27.03 -6.07 9.10
C THR A 237 26.56 -4.65 9.43
N GLY A 238 25.42 -4.54 10.13
CA GLY A 238 24.79 -3.30 10.58
C GLY A 238 24.05 -2.53 9.47
N HIS A 239 23.23 -1.55 9.87
CA HIS A 239 22.29 -0.86 8.98
C HIS A 239 22.58 0.63 8.84
N LEU A 240 22.17 1.19 7.70
CA LEU A 240 22.12 2.64 7.51
C LEU A 240 20.69 3.10 7.81
N TYR A 241 20.58 4.11 8.68
CA TYR A 241 19.34 4.75 9.04
C TYR A 241 19.33 6.19 8.56
N VAL A 242 18.20 6.70 8.09
CA VAL A 242 17.94 8.12 7.90
C VAL A 242 16.82 8.53 8.83
N SER A 243 17.12 9.46 9.74
CA SER A 243 16.18 10.00 10.72
C SER A 243 15.79 11.42 10.31
N ALA A 244 14.52 11.58 9.94
CA ALA A 244 13.87 12.87 9.77
C ALA A 244 12.99 13.17 11.00
N PRO A 245 12.47 14.40 11.19
CA PRO A 245 11.74 14.78 12.40
C PRO A 245 10.49 13.93 12.69
N ASP A 246 9.90 13.33 11.66
CA ASP A 246 8.62 12.63 11.67
C ASP A 246 8.67 11.22 11.08
N CYS A 247 9.83 10.74 10.61
CA CYS A 247 10.03 9.36 10.19
C CYS A 247 11.47 8.86 10.37
N THR A 248 11.61 7.55 10.56
CA THR A 248 12.90 6.85 10.54
C THR A 248 12.91 5.85 9.40
N ILE A 249 14.02 5.81 8.66
CA ILE A 249 14.15 5.05 7.42
C ILE A 249 15.32 4.08 7.59
N ALA A 250 15.11 2.79 7.40
CA ALA A 250 16.15 1.76 7.46
C ALA A 250 16.44 1.19 6.07
N VAL A 251 17.72 1.10 5.70
CA VAL A 251 18.14 0.68 4.35
C VAL A 251 19.38 -0.19 4.34
N THR A 252 19.47 -1.05 3.31
CA THR A 252 20.66 -1.86 3.02
C THR A 252 20.90 -1.91 1.51
N GLY A 253 21.86 -1.13 1.00
CA GLY A 253 22.26 -1.19 -0.42
C GLY A 253 21.23 -0.65 -1.42
N THR A 254 20.61 0.49 -1.13
CA THR A 254 19.53 1.10 -1.93
C THR A 254 19.84 2.53 -2.37
N VAL A 255 19.07 3.02 -3.35
CA VAL A 255 19.09 4.42 -3.81
C VAL A 255 17.70 5.02 -3.59
N PHE A 256 17.62 6.10 -2.83
CA PHE A 256 16.34 6.73 -2.47
C PHE A 256 16.52 8.22 -2.17
N SER A 257 15.44 8.98 -2.29
CA SER A 257 15.40 10.40 -1.92
C SER A 257 14.54 10.62 -0.67
N VAL A 258 14.98 11.52 0.19
CA VAL A 258 14.25 11.97 1.38
C VAL A 258 14.14 13.49 1.36
N ASN A 259 12.94 14.00 1.56
CA ASN A 259 12.66 15.42 1.65
C ASN A 259 11.93 15.72 2.94
N SER A 260 12.60 16.43 3.85
CA SER A 260 12.08 16.81 5.16
C SER A 260 11.70 18.29 5.14
N GLY A 261 10.44 18.59 5.48
CA GLY A 261 9.91 19.95 5.51
C GLY A 261 8.94 20.19 6.67
N THR A 262 8.49 21.44 6.80
CA THR A 262 7.60 21.86 7.90
C THR A 262 6.21 21.22 7.89
N LYS A 263 5.78 20.71 6.73
CA LYS A 263 4.50 20.01 6.57
C LYS A 263 4.61 18.50 6.80
N GLY A 264 5.82 17.95 6.80
CA GLY A 264 6.10 16.53 6.88
C GLY A 264 7.26 16.12 5.96
N SER A 265 7.62 14.85 6.01
CA SER A 265 8.64 14.23 5.16
C SER A 265 8.03 13.42 4.01
N ARG A 266 8.77 13.36 2.90
CA ARG A 266 8.48 12.48 1.75
C ARG A 266 9.69 11.60 1.47
N VAL A 267 9.45 10.31 1.24
CA VAL A 267 10.48 9.32 0.89
C VAL A 267 10.09 8.67 -0.42
N ALA A 268 11.03 8.62 -1.37
CA ALA A 268 10.84 7.99 -2.67
C ALA A 268 11.99 7.03 -2.99
N VAL A 269 11.68 5.80 -3.40
CA VAL A 269 12.68 4.76 -3.67
C VAL A 269 12.97 4.70 -5.16
N ILE A 270 14.25 4.80 -5.51
CA ILE A 270 14.74 4.75 -6.89
C ILE A 270 15.19 3.32 -7.22
N GLU A 271 15.94 2.70 -6.31
CA GLU A 271 16.44 1.32 -6.44
C GLU A 271 16.49 0.63 -5.07
N GLY A 272 16.01 -0.63 -5.02
CA GLY A 272 16.03 -1.48 -3.83
C GLY A 272 14.77 -1.40 -2.96
N GLU A 273 14.93 -1.74 -1.68
CA GLU A 273 13.86 -1.82 -0.68
C GLU A 273 14.18 -0.92 0.54
N VAL A 274 13.21 -0.13 0.98
CA VAL A 274 13.37 0.84 2.07
C VAL A 274 12.26 0.65 3.10
N HIS A 275 12.63 0.54 4.37
CA HIS A 275 11.65 0.44 5.46
C HIS A 275 11.49 1.82 6.09
N VAL A 276 10.27 2.36 6.08
CA VAL A 276 9.94 3.68 6.62
C VAL A 276 8.99 3.53 7.79
N GLU A 277 9.44 3.91 8.98
CA GLU A 277 8.65 3.98 10.20
C GLU A 277 8.19 5.43 10.43
N HIS A 278 6.87 5.67 10.43
CA HIS A 278 6.28 6.97 10.73
C HIS A 278 5.00 6.80 11.54
N ALA A 279 4.78 7.65 12.55
CA ALA A 279 3.58 7.62 13.41
C ALA A 279 3.24 6.22 14.03
N GLY A 280 4.26 5.38 14.26
CA GLY A 280 4.10 4.01 14.79
C GLY A 280 3.66 2.96 13.75
N VAL A 281 3.65 3.32 12.47
CA VAL A 281 3.38 2.44 11.34
C VAL A 281 4.68 2.22 10.56
N GLU A 282 5.00 0.95 10.27
CA GLU A 282 6.11 0.56 9.41
C GLU A 282 5.58 0.28 7.99
N SER A 283 6.22 0.89 7.01
CA SER A 283 5.89 0.75 5.59
C SER A 283 7.13 0.31 4.80
N ILE A 284 6.98 -0.72 3.98
CA ILE A 284 8.05 -1.23 3.13
C ILE A 284 7.82 -0.69 1.73
N LEU A 285 8.81 0.04 1.21
CA LEU A 285 8.77 0.68 -0.11
C LEU A 285 9.72 -0.01 -1.07
N HIS A 286 9.22 -0.28 -2.28
CA HIS A 286 9.96 -0.83 -3.41
C HIS A 286 10.28 0.25 -4.45
N SER A 287 11.13 -0.09 -5.41
CA SER A 287 11.56 0.84 -6.47
C SER A 287 10.36 1.43 -7.23
N GLY A 288 10.30 2.76 -7.31
CA GLY A 288 9.20 3.52 -7.91
C GLY A 288 8.11 3.95 -6.92
N GLU A 289 8.12 3.47 -5.68
CA GLU A 289 7.14 3.82 -4.66
C GLU A 289 7.53 5.08 -3.86
N VAL A 290 6.51 5.78 -3.36
CA VAL A 290 6.65 7.03 -2.60
C VAL A 290 5.71 6.99 -1.40
N VAL A 291 6.20 7.44 -0.24
CA VAL A 291 5.38 7.69 0.95
C VAL A 291 5.54 9.13 1.42
N ALA A 292 4.45 9.71 1.93
CA ALA A 292 4.46 10.98 2.64
C ALA A 292 3.97 10.75 4.07
N THR A 293 4.63 11.35 5.05
CA THR A 293 4.33 11.16 6.48
C THR A 293 3.06 11.88 6.93
N THR A 294 2.56 12.85 6.15
CA THR A 294 1.34 13.62 6.44
C THR A 294 0.48 13.82 5.20
N GLN A 295 -0.85 13.93 5.41
CA GLN A 295 -1.83 14.15 4.33
C GLN A 295 -1.69 15.53 3.66
N SER A 296 -0.99 16.48 4.28
CA SER A 296 -0.78 17.83 3.74
C SER A 296 0.45 17.93 2.82
N VAL A 297 1.21 16.84 2.70
CA VAL A 297 2.30 16.65 1.73
C VAL A 297 1.79 15.72 0.63
N GLY A 298 1.49 16.26 -0.55
CA GLY A 298 1.02 15.45 -1.68
C GLY A 298 2.04 14.40 -2.10
N VAL A 299 1.58 13.28 -2.68
CA VAL A 299 2.48 12.31 -3.32
C VAL A 299 2.91 12.90 -4.66
N VAL A 300 4.21 13.18 -4.77
CA VAL A 300 4.86 13.70 -5.98
C VAL A 300 5.61 12.54 -6.61
N SER A 301 5.60 12.45 -7.95
CA SER A 301 6.29 11.34 -8.63
C SER A 301 7.78 11.33 -8.31
N VAL A 302 8.42 10.15 -8.28
CA VAL A 302 9.87 10.01 -8.03
C VAL A 302 10.68 10.98 -8.91
N ARG A 303 10.26 11.15 -10.17
CA ARG A 303 10.87 12.05 -11.17
C ARG A 303 10.83 13.53 -10.76
N GLU A 304 9.73 14.00 -10.19
CA GLU A 304 9.60 15.38 -9.70
C GLU A 304 10.36 15.57 -8.39
N GLU A 305 10.44 14.53 -7.56
CA GLU A 305 11.21 14.56 -6.30
C GLU A 305 12.72 14.62 -6.54
N ILE A 306 13.23 13.96 -7.59
CA ILE A 306 14.64 14.00 -7.99
C ILE A 306 14.93 15.06 -9.06
N GLY A 307 13.94 15.89 -9.44
CA GLY A 307 14.06 16.84 -10.55
C GLY A 307 15.14 17.92 -10.37
N TRP A 308 15.69 18.05 -9.17
CA TRP A 308 16.82 18.91 -8.82
C TRP A 308 18.18 18.20 -8.85
N SER A 309 18.20 16.87 -9.01
CA SER A 309 19.44 16.10 -9.06
C SER A 309 20.24 16.45 -10.31
N SER A 310 21.56 16.55 -10.12
CA SER A 310 22.51 16.82 -11.19
C SER A 310 22.57 15.72 -12.27
N ASP A 311 22.00 14.53 -12.01
CA ASP A 311 22.01 13.36 -12.91
C ASP A 311 20.63 13.06 -13.57
N LEU A 312 19.65 13.98 -13.51
CA LEU A 312 18.27 13.76 -14.01
C LEU A 312 18.22 13.27 -15.47
N ASP A 313 19.00 13.87 -16.38
CA ASP A 313 19.00 13.51 -17.80
C ASP A 313 19.45 12.05 -18.04
N HIS A 314 20.32 11.51 -17.17
CA HIS A 314 20.76 10.12 -17.21
C HIS A 314 19.61 9.16 -16.85
N GLU A 315 18.85 9.49 -15.81
CA GLU A 315 17.70 8.68 -15.34
C GLU A 315 16.53 8.71 -16.34
N LEU A 316 16.28 9.85 -16.97
CA LEU A 316 15.26 10.00 -18.02
C LEU A 316 15.63 9.18 -19.28
N ALA A 317 16.89 9.20 -19.67
CA ALA A 317 17.39 8.43 -20.81
C ALA A 317 17.28 6.92 -20.54
N LEU A 318 17.58 6.47 -19.32
CA LEU A 318 17.47 5.07 -18.92
C LEU A 318 16.02 4.56 -19.02
N LEU A 319 15.05 5.32 -18.51
CA LEU A 319 13.62 5.00 -18.61
C LEU A 319 13.14 4.93 -20.07
N ALA A 320 13.63 5.82 -20.94
CA ALA A 320 13.29 5.80 -22.35
C ALA A 320 13.82 4.53 -23.04
N GLU A 321 15.01 4.06 -22.69
CA GLU A 321 15.59 2.84 -23.24
C GLU A 321 14.89 1.56 -22.74
N PHE A 322 14.43 1.54 -21.48
CA PHE A 322 13.59 0.45 -20.97
C PHE A 322 12.24 0.35 -21.68
N SER A 323 11.61 1.47 -22.06
CA SER A 323 10.34 1.43 -22.81
C SER A 323 10.53 0.81 -24.21
N LYS A 324 11.63 1.15 -24.92
CA LYS A 324 11.99 0.53 -26.20
C LYS A 324 12.25 -0.97 -26.05
N LEU A 325 12.98 -1.37 -25.00
CA LEU A 325 13.23 -2.77 -24.70
C LEU A 325 11.92 -3.53 -24.46
N ARG A 326 11.01 -2.98 -23.65
CA ARG A 326 9.68 -3.55 -23.39
C ARG A 326 8.93 -3.84 -24.69
N THR A 327 8.84 -2.86 -25.60
CA THR A 327 8.14 -3.05 -26.88
C THR A 327 8.73 -4.20 -27.69
N LYS A 328 10.06 -4.32 -27.74
CA LYS A 328 10.72 -5.43 -28.45
C LYS A 328 10.52 -6.79 -27.77
N LEU A 329 10.45 -6.81 -26.44
CA LEU A 329 10.16 -8.03 -25.68
C LEU A 329 8.69 -8.50 -25.86
N GLU A 330 7.76 -7.59 -26.16
CA GLU A 330 6.36 -7.95 -26.45
C GLU A 330 6.19 -8.69 -27.78
N ASP A 331 7.14 -8.57 -28.71
CA ASP A 331 7.15 -9.27 -30.00
C ASP A 331 7.68 -10.71 -29.91
N ILE A 332 8.17 -11.14 -28.75
CA ILE A 332 8.72 -12.49 -28.57
C ILE A 332 7.62 -13.54 -28.69
N GLN A 333 7.85 -14.51 -29.57
CA GLN A 333 6.93 -15.61 -29.77
C GLN A 333 7.03 -16.59 -28.59
N THR A 334 5.99 -16.67 -27.78
CA THR A 334 5.87 -17.68 -26.72
C THR A 334 5.35 -19.00 -27.30
N PRO A 335 5.64 -20.15 -26.66
CA PRO A 335 5.04 -21.42 -27.05
C PRO A 335 3.52 -21.34 -27.09
N GLY A 336 2.92 -21.98 -28.09
CA GLY A 336 1.46 -22.01 -28.26
C GLY A 336 0.71 -22.76 -27.16
N PRO A 337 -0.63 -22.69 -27.15
CA PRO A 337 -1.45 -23.38 -26.16
C PRO A 337 -1.27 -24.90 -26.25
N ARG A 338 -1.23 -25.56 -25.09
CA ARG A 338 -1.20 -27.02 -24.95
C ARG A 338 -2.62 -27.54 -24.79
N TYR A 339 -2.95 -28.60 -25.53
CA TYR A 339 -4.27 -29.24 -25.49
C TYR A 339 -4.32 -30.52 -24.65
N GLU A 340 -3.16 -31.03 -24.25
CA GLU A 340 -2.99 -32.22 -23.42
C GLU A 340 -1.74 -32.07 -22.54
N SER A 341 -1.71 -32.76 -21.39
CA SER A 341 -0.53 -32.88 -20.55
C SER A 341 -0.11 -34.34 -20.46
N LYS A 342 1.15 -34.64 -20.76
CA LYS A 342 1.75 -35.97 -20.57
C LYS A 342 2.14 -36.24 -19.12
N ILE A 343 2.26 -35.20 -18.31
CA ILE A 343 2.68 -35.30 -16.91
C ILE A 343 1.46 -35.46 -15.99
N LEU A 344 0.33 -34.85 -16.33
CA LEU A 344 -0.90 -34.93 -15.54
C LEU A 344 -1.31 -36.36 -15.14
N PRO A 345 -1.29 -37.37 -16.03
CA PRO A 345 -1.65 -38.74 -15.64
C PRO A 345 -0.67 -39.34 -14.63
N LEU A 346 0.58 -38.89 -14.61
CA LEU A 346 1.65 -39.45 -13.78
C LEU A 346 1.55 -39.06 -12.29
N LEU A 347 0.68 -38.12 -11.97
CA LEU A 347 0.56 -37.56 -10.63
C LEU A 347 -0.19 -38.50 -9.67
N PRO A 348 0.09 -38.40 -8.36
CA PRO A 348 -0.65 -39.16 -7.35
C PRO A 348 -2.03 -38.54 -7.06
N THR A 349 -2.96 -39.34 -6.54
CA THR A 349 -4.37 -38.95 -6.32
C THR A 349 -4.57 -37.88 -5.24
N ASP A 350 -3.59 -37.70 -4.35
CA ASP A 350 -3.57 -36.71 -3.25
C ASP A 350 -2.85 -35.40 -3.63
N THR A 351 -2.69 -35.16 -4.94
CA THR A 351 -2.15 -33.89 -5.46
C THR A 351 -3.11 -32.74 -5.13
N VAL A 352 -2.59 -31.71 -4.45
CA VAL A 352 -3.34 -30.50 -4.06
C VAL A 352 -2.93 -29.25 -4.84
N LEU A 353 -1.79 -29.27 -5.51
CA LEU A 353 -1.31 -28.16 -6.33
C LEU A 353 -0.79 -28.69 -7.66
N TYR A 354 -1.17 -28.04 -8.76
CA TYR A 354 -0.72 -28.31 -10.11
C TYR A 354 -0.39 -26.99 -10.81
N ILE A 355 0.84 -26.81 -11.25
CA ILE A 355 1.28 -25.63 -12.00
C ILE A 355 1.94 -26.14 -13.28
N GLY A 356 1.24 -26.03 -14.41
CA GLY A 356 1.74 -26.40 -15.74
C GLY A 356 2.24 -25.17 -16.50
N ILE A 357 3.54 -25.14 -16.80
CA ILE A 357 4.24 -24.02 -17.45
C ILE A 357 4.77 -24.51 -18.81
N PRO A 358 4.71 -23.68 -19.88
CA PRO A 358 5.36 -24.03 -21.14
C PRO A 358 6.87 -24.11 -20.97
N ASN A 359 7.51 -24.90 -21.80
CA ASN A 359 8.96 -24.81 -21.94
C ASN A 359 9.34 -23.47 -22.61
N LEU A 360 9.78 -22.49 -21.81
CA LEU A 360 10.13 -21.14 -22.25
C LEU A 360 11.59 -20.99 -22.72
N GLY A 361 12.33 -22.08 -22.88
CA GLY A 361 13.77 -22.04 -23.19
C GLY A 361 14.14 -21.18 -24.39
N ASP A 362 13.43 -21.32 -25.51
CA ASP A 362 13.67 -20.55 -26.73
C ASP A 362 13.24 -19.08 -26.57
N ALA A 363 12.11 -18.84 -25.89
CA ALA A 363 11.61 -17.49 -25.63
C ALA A 363 12.56 -16.69 -24.70
N LEU A 364 13.11 -17.33 -23.66
CA LEU A 364 14.12 -16.74 -22.79
C LEU A 364 15.43 -16.44 -23.52
N GLN A 365 15.84 -17.30 -24.44
CA GLN A 365 17.01 -17.06 -25.28
C GLN A 365 16.80 -15.88 -26.22
N GLN A 366 15.65 -15.80 -26.89
CA GLN A 366 15.29 -14.65 -27.74
C GLN A 366 15.22 -13.35 -26.92
N ALA A 367 14.64 -13.38 -25.71
CA ALA A 367 14.63 -12.25 -24.80
C ALA A 367 16.04 -11.77 -24.45
N ASN A 368 16.94 -12.71 -24.14
CA ASN A 368 18.35 -12.40 -23.87
C ASN A 368 19.03 -11.80 -25.11
N GLN A 369 18.81 -12.34 -26.31
CA GLN A 369 19.38 -11.78 -27.54
C GLN A 369 18.90 -10.34 -27.79
N ILE A 370 17.60 -10.07 -27.62
CA ILE A 370 17.02 -8.72 -27.74
C ILE A 370 17.62 -7.79 -26.70
N PHE A 371 17.73 -8.24 -25.45
CA PHE A 371 18.34 -7.49 -24.36
C PHE A 371 19.79 -7.14 -24.66
N GLN A 372 20.62 -8.10 -25.06
CA GLN A 372 22.03 -7.89 -25.43
C GLN A 372 22.16 -6.95 -26.63
N GLN A 373 21.27 -7.08 -27.63
CA GLN A 373 21.24 -6.16 -28.76
C GLN A 373 20.91 -4.73 -28.29
N GLN A 374 19.96 -4.54 -27.36
CA GLN A 374 19.68 -3.22 -26.78
C GLN A 374 20.82 -2.70 -25.91
N LEU A 375 21.46 -3.56 -25.13
CA LEU A 375 22.63 -3.23 -24.33
C LEU A 375 23.76 -2.69 -25.21
N SER A 376 24.03 -3.36 -26.35
CA SER A 376 25.06 -2.91 -27.33
C SER A 376 24.70 -1.63 -28.07
N GLN A 377 23.41 -1.26 -28.11
CA GLN A 377 22.90 -0.09 -28.83
C GLN A 377 22.73 1.13 -27.91
N SER A 378 22.72 0.94 -26.59
CA SER A 378 22.46 1.98 -25.61
C SER A 378 23.58 2.03 -24.57
N THR A 379 24.40 3.08 -24.67
CA THR A 379 25.46 3.36 -23.69
C THR A 379 24.90 3.58 -22.28
N VAL A 380 23.66 4.09 -22.17
CA VAL A 380 22.98 4.33 -20.89
C VAL A 380 22.57 3.02 -20.23
N LEU A 381 22.02 2.06 -20.99
CA LEU A 381 21.68 0.72 -20.47
C LEU A 381 22.94 -0.09 -20.14
N GLU A 382 23.98 0.03 -20.95
CA GLU A 382 25.29 -0.61 -20.72
C GLU A 382 25.93 -0.11 -19.42
N ASP A 383 25.98 1.22 -19.22
CA ASP A 383 26.50 1.84 -18.00
C ASP A 383 25.69 1.43 -16.76
N TRP A 384 24.37 1.33 -16.87
CA TRP A 384 23.50 0.83 -15.80
C TRP A 384 23.79 -0.64 -15.46
N TRP A 385 23.80 -1.52 -16.47
CA TRP A 385 24.04 -2.95 -16.30
C TRP A 385 25.42 -3.24 -15.67
N ASN A 386 26.45 -2.53 -16.11
CA ASN A 386 27.81 -2.66 -15.60
C ASN A 386 27.96 -2.14 -14.15
N LYS A 387 27.09 -1.24 -13.70
CA LYS A 387 27.04 -0.76 -12.29
C LYS A 387 26.34 -1.78 -11.38
N SER A 388 25.30 -2.47 -11.86
CA SER A 388 24.55 -3.47 -11.08
C SER A 388 25.21 -4.85 -11.04
N GLY A 389 26.06 -5.19 -12.02
CA GLY A 389 26.59 -6.54 -12.24
C GLY A 389 27.90 -6.95 -11.52
N LYS A 390 28.46 -6.15 -10.60
CA LYS A 390 29.73 -6.51 -9.94
C LYS A 390 29.52 -7.36 -8.68
N SER A 391 29.29 -8.65 -8.87
CA SER A 391 29.50 -9.66 -7.82
C SER A 391 30.31 -10.82 -8.39
N ASP A 392 31.60 -10.87 -8.05
CA ASP A 392 32.54 -11.93 -8.45
C ASP A 392 32.23 -13.30 -7.80
N GLN A 393 31.03 -13.49 -7.21
CA GLN A 393 30.67 -14.68 -6.41
C GLN A 393 29.42 -15.42 -6.88
N HIS A 394 28.77 -15.00 -7.98
CA HIS A 394 27.59 -15.67 -8.54
C HIS A 394 27.70 -15.83 -10.07
N PRO A 395 27.15 -16.92 -10.65
CA PRO A 395 27.04 -17.04 -12.10
C PRO A 395 26.29 -15.84 -12.67
N THR A 396 26.75 -15.33 -13.81
CA THR A 396 26.11 -14.17 -14.45
C THR A 396 24.69 -14.53 -14.88
N PRO A 397 23.74 -13.57 -14.93
CA PRO A 397 22.39 -13.83 -15.44
C PRO A 397 22.39 -14.46 -16.83
N GLN A 398 23.37 -14.11 -17.67
CA GLN A 398 23.56 -14.69 -18.99
C GLN A 398 23.94 -16.18 -18.93
N GLU A 399 24.93 -16.54 -18.11
CA GLU A 399 25.30 -17.94 -17.90
C GLU A 399 24.10 -18.76 -17.40
N LEU A 400 23.28 -18.22 -16.50
CA LEU A 400 22.07 -18.88 -16.02
C LEU A 400 21.03 -19.08 -17.14
N ILE A 401 20.78 -18.06 -17.96
CA ILE A 401 19.85 -18.16 -19.09
C ILE A 401 20.35 -19.20 -20.11
N ASP A 402 21.65 -19.21 -20.41
CA ASP A 402 22.25 -20.18 -21.32
C ASP A 402 22.15 -21.61 -20.77
N GLN A 403 22.35 -21.80 -19.46
CA GLN A 403 22.13 -23.09 -18.81
C GLN A 403 20.65 -23.52 -18.85
N ILE A 404 19.71 -22.61 -18.61
CA ILE A 404 18.27 -22.89 -18.69
C ILE A 404 17.89 -23.28 -20.11
N HIS A 405 18.38 -22.55 -21.11
CA HIS A 405 18.15 -22.84 -22.52
C HIS A 405 18.76 -24.19 -22.93
N ALA A 406 19.97 -24.51 -22.47
CA ALA A 406 20.59 -25.79 -22.75
C ALA A 406 19.80 -26.95 -22.12
N ILE A 407 19.37 -26.82 -20.86
CA ILE A 407 18.55 -27.82 -20.18
C ILE A 407 17.19 -27.97 -20.89
N SER A 408 16.57 -26.88 -21.31
CA SER A 408 15.26 -26.91 -21.96
C SER A 408 15.24 -27.70 -23.26
N GLN A 409 16.36 -27.79 -24.00
CA GLN A 409 16.45 -28.58 -25.23
C GLN A 409 16.31 -30.10 -24.98
N TYR A 410 16.61 -30.56 -23.76
CA TYR A 410 16.43 -31.96 -23.36
C TYR A 410 15.02 -32.26 -22.86
N LEU A 411 14.25 -31.22 -22.53
CA LEU A 411 12.93 -31.35 -21.89
C LEU A 411 11.79 -31.33 -22.92
N GLY A 412 10.64 -31.85 -22.53
CA GLY A 412 9.39 -31.72 -23.27
C GLY A 412 8.88 -30.29 -23.31
N ASP A 413 7.69 -30.12 -23.89
CA ASP A 413 7.08 -28.79 -24.08
C ASP A 413 6.43 -28.25 -22.79
N GLU A 414 6.48 -29.02 -21.70
CA GLU A 414 5.81 -28.75 -20.44
C GLU A 414 6.69 -29.07 -19.24
N VAL A 415 6.64 -28.17 -18.26
CA VAL A 415 7.20 -28.35 -16.92
C VAL A 415 6.04 -28.22 -15.93
N VAL A 416 5.86 -29.21 -15.05
CA VAL A 416 4.81 -29.22 -14.02
C VAL A 416 5.43 -29.11 -12.65
N ILE A 417 4.97 -28.16 -11.84
CA ILE A 417 5.25 -28.11 -10.40
C ILE A 417 4.01 -28.62 -9.68
N THR A 418 4.19 -29.63 -8.83
CA THR A 418 3.10 -30.27 -8.07
C THR A 418 3.42 -30.30 -6.58
N ALA A 419 2.38 -30.27 -5.75
CA ALA A 419 2.49 -30.54 -4.33
C ALA A 419 1.35 -31.45 -3.88
N ARG A 420 1.62 -32.25 -2.84
CA ARG A 420 0.68 -33.21 -2.25
C ARG A 420 0.18 -32.70 -0.91
N ALA A 421 -0.99 -33.16 -0.49
CA ALA A 421 -1.49 -32.90 0.86
C ALA A 421 -0.48 -33.45 1.90
N SER A 422 -0.03 -32.62 2.83
CA SER A 422 0.91 -33.02 3.88
C SER A 422 0.18 -33.30 5.19
N SER A 423 0.49 -34.43 5.83
CA SER A 423 0.00 -34.76 7.17
C SER A 423 0.93 -34.17 8.24
N VAL A 424 0.49 -34.16 9.51
CA VAL A 424 1.25 -33.57 10.63
C VAL A 424 2.63 -34.21 10.85
N SER A 425 2.87 -35.43 10.33
CA SER A 425 4.16 -36.14 10.43
C SER A 425 5.00 -36.12 9.16
N ASP A 426 4.40 -35.89 7.98
CA ASP A 426 5.08 -35.95 6.70
C ASP A 426 4.99 -34.61 5.96
N SER A 427 6.02 -33.78 6.12
CA SER A 427 6.18 -32.52 5.38
C SER A 427 6.72 -32.83 3.98
N HIS A 428 5.84 -32.84 2.97
CA HIS A 428 6.25 -33.04 1.58
C HIS A 428 6.49 -31.69 0.91
N GLY A 429 7.67 -31.50 0.33
CA GLY A 429 8.00 -30.33 -0.47
C GLY A 429 7.36 -30.40 -1.86
N PRO A 430 7.24 -29.26 -2.57
CA PRO A 430 6.85 -29.26 -3.97
C PRO A 430 7.87 -30.03 -4.81
N VAL A 431 7.37 -30.72 -5.84
CA VAL A 431 8.17 -31.49 -6.81
C VAL A 431 7.91 -30.93 -8.19
N LEU A 432 8.98 -30.72 -8.96
CA LEU A 432 8.94 -30.35 -10.37
C LEU A 432 9.14 -31.60 -11.22
N LEU A 433 8.31 -31.75 -12.26
CA LEU A 433 8.36 -32.82 -13.24
C LEU A 433 8.48 -32.25 -14.65
N ALA A 434 9.27 -32.91 -15.49
CA ALA A 434 9.34 -32.63 -16.93
C ALA A 434 9.57 -33.94 -17.71
N GLU A 435 9.05 -34.03 -18.94
CA GLU A 435 9.40 -35.11 -19.88
C GLU A 435 10.85 -34.94 -20.33
N VAL A 436 11.63 -36.01 -20.41
CA VAL A 436 12.97 -36.01 -21.01
C VAL A 436 12.87 -36.55 -22.43
N ARG A 437 13.14 -35.69 -23.42
CA ARG A 437 13.03 -36.02 -24.85
C ARG A 437 14.34 -36.51 -25.45
N GLN A 438 15.48 -36.08 -24.91
CA GLN A 438 16.81 -36.43 -25.43
C GLN A 438 17.67 -37.10 -24.35
N PRO A 439 18.40 -38.18 -24.69
CA PRO A 439 19.39 -38.77 -23.78
C PRO A 439 20.56 -37.79 -23.56
N GLY A 440 21.28 -37.94 -22.43
CA GLY A 440 22.46 -37.12 -22.11
C GLY A 440 22.21 -35.98 -21.13
N LEU A 441 20.96 -35.73 -20.72
CA LEU A 441 20.61 -34.72 -19.70
C LEU A 441 21.37 -34.95 -18.37
N LYS A 442 21.54 -36.21 -17.97
CA LYS A 442 22.27 -36.57 -16.75
C LYS A 442 23.72 -36.13 -16.79
N ASP A 443 24.42 -36.47 -17.87
CA ASP A 443 25.82 -36.12 -18.03
C ASP A 443 25.98 -34.60 -18.11
N TYR A 444 25.07 -33.92 -18.81
CA TYR A 444 25.05 -32.46 -18.89
C TYR A 444 24.89 -31.80 -17.51
N LEU A 445 23.89 -32.21 -16.72
CA LEU A 445 23.65 -31.65 -15.39
C LEU A 445 24.79 -31.95 -14.41
N GLN A 446 25.39 -33.14 -14.48
CA GLN A 446 26.53 -33.50 -13.65
C GLN A 446 27.79 -32.72 -14.02
N GLN A 447 28.04 -32.46 -15.30
CA GLN A 447 29.26 -31.80 -15.76
C GLN A 447 29.18 -30.26 -15.72
N HIS A 448 28.04 -29.68 -16.10
CA HIS A 448 27.92 -28.23 -16.30
C HIS A 448 27.19 -27.53 -15.15
N LEU A 449 26.06 -28.09 -14.68
CA LEU A 449 25.26 -27.43 -13.65
C LEU A 449 25.86 -27.56 -12.25
N SER A 450 26.43 -28.72 -11.92
CA SER A 450 27.09 -28.94 -10.62
C SER A 450 28.32 -28.04 -10.41
N ASN A 451 28.94 -27.56 -11.49
CA ASN A 451 30.08 -26.65 -11.43
C ASN A 451 29.64 -25.18 -11.36
N ALA A 452 28.54 -24.80 -12.01
CA ALA A 452 27.99 -23.45 -11.98
C ALA A 452 27.36 -23.05 -10.61
N LEU A 453 26.85 -24.01 -9.84
CA LEU A 453 26.14 -23.77 -8.57
C LEU A 453 26.97 -24.04 -7.29
N LYS A 454 28.28 -24.31 -7.41
CA LYS A 454 29.18 -24.44 -6.25
C LYS A 454 29.56 -23.06 -5.71
N SER A 455 28.83 -22.54 -4.72
CA SER A 455 29.22 -21.32 -3.99
C SER A 455 30.22 -21.62 -2.85
N GLY A 456 31.15 -20.68 -2.62
CA GLY A 456 32.30 -20.81 -1.71
C GLY A 456 32.00 -20.71 -0.19
N GLN A 457 30.75 -20.66 0.23
CA GLN A 457 30.31 -20.73 1.63
C GLN A 457 29.04 -21.59 1.67
N GLY A 458 29.11 -22.75 2.32
CA GLY A 458 28.21 -23.87 2.11
C GLY A 458 26.71 -23.58 2.21
N THR A 459 25.97 -24.00 1.17
CA THR A 459 24.68 -24.72 1.16
C THR A 459 24.09 -24.63 -0.24
N GLY A 460 24.62 -25.44 -1.16
CA GLY A 460 24.03 -25.67 -2.47
C GLY A 460 24.17 -27.15 -2.80
N ASN A 461 23.54 -28.03 -2.01
CA ASN A 461 23.58 -29.47 -2.23
C ASN A 461 22.72 -29.82 -3.47
N LEU A 462 23.16 -29.42 -4.66
CA LEU A 462 22.63 -29.96 -5.91
C LEU A 462 23.11 -31.42 -6.03
N ARG A 463 22.17 -32.35 -6.01
CA ARG A 463 22.42 -33.79 -6.17
C ARG A 463 21.74 -34.27 -7.44
N VAL A 464 22.53 -34.67 -8.43
CA VAL A 464 22.01 -35.33 -9.63
C VAL A 464 22.11 -36.84 -9.43
N VAL A 465 20.96 -37.52 -9.35
CA VAL A 465 20.84 -38.95 -9.06
C VAL A 465 20.06 -39.68 -10.15
N ASP A 466 20.24 -40.99 -10.17
CA ASP A 466 19.41 -41.93 -10.94
C ASP A 466 18.64 -42.84 -9.99
N ALA A 467 17.79 -43.70 -10.54
CA ALA A 467 16.96 -44.62 -9.75
C ALA A 467 17.79 -45.56 -8.85
N GLN A 468 19.04 -45.87 -9.23
CA GLN A 468 19.90 -46.78 -8.46
C GLN A 468 20.60 -46.07 -7.29
N SER A 469 20.93 -44.79 -7.45
CA SER A 469 21.63 -43.98 -6.44
C SER A 469 20.68 -43.25 -5.48
N LEU A 470 19.42 -43.06 -5.84
CA LEU A 470 18.40 -42.41 -5.00
C LEU A 470 18.20 -43.05 -3.60
N PRO A 471 18.21 -44.38 -3.43
CA PRO A 471 18.10 -45.01 -2.11
C PRO A 471 19.30 -44.76 -1.19
N SER A 472 20.45 -44.34 -1.74
CA SER A 472 21.67 -44.11 -0.96
C SER A 472 21.70 -42.76 -0.24
N LEU A 473 20.81 -41.83 -0.59
CA LEU A 473 20.67 -40.55 0.10
C LEU A 473 20.01 -40.76 1.48
N SER A 474 20.20 -39.85 2.43
CA SER A 474 19.46 -39.91 3.71
C SER A 474 18.01 -39.44 3.51
N GLY A 475 17.06 -39.88 4.35
CA GLY A 475 15.66 -39.41 4.30
C GLY A 475 15.51 -37.91 4.58
N ASP A 476 16.33 -37.39 5.50
CA ASP A 476 16.32 -35.99 5.93
C ASP A 476 17.23 -35.08 5.08
N GLU A 477 17.79 -35.60 3.99
CA GLU A 477 18.69 -34.82 3.13
C GLU A 477 17.90 -33.72 2.41
N ARG A 478 18.22 -32.47 2.73
CA ARG A 478 17.65 -31.26 2.12
C ARG A 478 18.60 -30.67 1.10
N GLY A 479 18.04 -30.14 0.02
CA GLY A 479 18.80 -29.60 -1.11
C GLY A 479 18.09 -29.89 -2.43
N MET A 480 18.55 -29.28 -3.51
CA MET A 480 17.99 -29.52 -4.84
C MET A 480 18.40 -30.92 -5.32
N ILE A 481 17.47 -31.86 -5.29
CA ILE A 481 17.71 -33.24 -5.73
C ILE A 481 17.03 -33.43 -7.08
N MET A 482 17.83 -33.73 -8.10
CA MET A 482 17.39 -33.98 -9.47
C MET A 482 17.53 -35.48 -9.77
N LEU A 483 16.41 -36.18 -9.80
CA LEU A 483 16.32 -37.56 -10.28
C LEU A 483 16.07 -37.58 -11.78
N ILE A 484 16.93 -38.27 -12.51
CA ILE A 484 16.83 -38.40 -13.96
C ILE A 484 16.55 -39.86 -14.30
N THR A 485 15.39 -40.09 -14.91
CA THR A 485 15.02 -41.37 -15.50
C THR A 485 15.09 -41.25 -17.03
N PRO A 486 14.98 -42.37 -17.79
CA PRO A 486 14.99 -42.32 -19.25
C PRO A 486 13.88 -41.47 -19.88
N LYS A 487 12.77 -41.21 -19.17
CA LYS A 487 11.59 -40.50 -19.69
C LYS A 487 11.18 -39.28 -18.89
N THR A 488 11.65 -39.14 -17.64
CA THR A 488 11.23 -38.07 -16.74
C THR A 488 12.38 -37.48 -15.95
N LEU A 489 12.32 -36.17 -15.77
CA LEU A 489 13.10 -35.43 -14.80
C LEU A 489 12.19 -35.13 -13.60
N VAL A 490 12.66 -35.44 -12.40
CA VAL A 490 11.98 -35.14 -11.13
C VAL A 490 12.93 -34.30 -10.27
N VAL A 491 12.51 -33.12 -9.85
CA VAL A 491 13.30 -32.22 -9.01
C VAL A 491 12.53 -31.89 -7.73
N GLY A 492 13.15 -32.09 -6.57
CA GLY A 492 12.56 -31.76 -5.27
C GLY A 492 13.55 -31.05 -4.34
N GLY A 493 13.03 -30.43 -3.28
CA GLY A 493 13.82 -29.77 -2.24
C GLY A 493 14.36 -30.71 -1.15
N ASP A 494 13.94 -31.97 -1.16
CA ASP A 494 14.32 -33.00 -0.20
C ASP A 494 14.25 -34.41 -0.82
N ALA A 495 15.00 -35.35 -0.24
CA ALA A 495 15.13 -36.69 -0.79
C ALA A 495 13.86 -37.53 -0.62
N ALA A 496 13.06 -37.27 0.42
CA ALA A 496 11.84 -38.01 0.70
C ALA A 496 10.78 -37.74 -0.39
N SER A 497 10.55 -36.48 -0.73
CA SER A 497 9.63 -36.05 -1.80
C SER A 497 10.01 -36.65 -3.16
N VAL A 498 11.30 -36.64 -3.51
CA VAL A 498 11.79 -37.23 -4.78
C VAL A 498 11.65 -38.76 -4.78
N ARG A 499 11.95 -39.46 -3.68
CA ARG A 499 11.76 -40.92 -3.58
C ARG A 499 10.31 -41.31 -3.72
N GLN A 500 9.42 -40.59 -3.05
CA GLN A 500 8.00 -40.87 -3.08
C GLN A 500 7.45 -40.68 -4.49
N MET A 501 7.86 -39.61 -5.19
CA MET A 501 7.48 -39.40 -6.58
C MET A 501 8.07 -40.47 -7.51
N SER A 502 9.32 -40.89 -7.29
CA SER A 502 9.92 -42.02 -8.03
C SER A 502 9.12 -43.31 -7.86
N ALA A 503 8.79 -43.67 -6.62
CA ALA A 503 8.01 -44.86 -6.32
C ALA A 503 6.61 -44.82 -6.97
N GLN A 504 5.99 -43.64 -7.01
CA GLN A 504 4.73 -43.42 -7.72
C GLN A 504 4.87 -43.68 -9.23
N LEU A 505 5.90 -43.12 -9.86
CA LEU A 505 6.18 -43.32 -11.29
C LEU A 505 6.47 -44.80 -11.62
N ASP A 506 7.21 -45.50 -10.76
CA ASP A 506 7.55 -46.92 -10.94
C ASP A 506 6.33 -47.84 -10.76
N SER A 507 5.39 -47.47 -9.88
CA SER A 507 4.18 -48.26 -9.61
C SER A 507 3.22 -48.35 -10.81
N GLY A 508 3.30 -47.40 -11.74
CA GLY A 508 2.40 -47.27 -12.90
C GLY A 508 0.93 -47.00 -12.57
N THR A 509 0.55 -46.92 -11.30
CA THR A 509 -0.84 -46.74 -10.86
C THR A 509 -1.20 -45.26 -10.92
N THR A 510 -1.75 -44.83 -12.06
CA THR A 510 -1.90 -43.43 -12.47
C THR A 510 -3.37 -43.02 -12.51
N LEU A 511 -3.95 -42.81 -11.32
CA LEU A 511 -5.39 -42.53 -11.17
C LEU A 511 -5.73 -41.04 -10.97
N PHE A 512 -4.74 -40.14 -10.94
CA PHE A 512 -5.02 -38.73 -10.68
C PHE A 512 -5.92 -38.10 -11.75
N ALA A 513 -5.70 -38.43 -13.03
CA ALA A 513 -6.55 -37.96 -14.12
C ALA A 513 -8.03 -38.43 -14.01
N GLU A 514 -8.31 -39.47 -13.22
CA GLU A 514 -9.66 -39.96 -12.95
C GLU A 514 -10.32 -39.26 -11.75
N THR A 515 -9.54 -38.59 -10.89
CA THR A 515 -10.09 -37.79 -9.79
C THR A 515 -10.85 -36.58 -10.32
N ASP A 516 -11.81 -36.08 -9.56
CA ASP A 516 -12.57 -34.88 -9.92
C ASP A 516 -11.66 -33.66 -10.22
N PHE A 517 -10.61 -33.47 -9.40
CA PHE A 517 -9.62 -32.42 -9.61
C PHE A 517 -8.79 -32.64 -10.89
N GLY A 518 -8.32 -33.86 -11.14
CA GLY A 518 -7.58 -34.20 -12.36
C GLY A 518 -8.42 -34.08 -13.63
N GLN A 519 -9.70 -34.49 -13.60
CA GLN A 519 -10.64 -34.30 -14.71
C GLN A 519 -10.88 -32.81 -15.00
N ARG A 520 -10.95 -31.98 -13.95
CA ARG A 520 -11.10 -30.53 -14.12
C ARG A 520 -9.88 -29.90 -14.79
N ILE A 521 -8.67 -30.30 -14.39
CA ILE A 521 -7.41 -29.89 -15.04
C ILE A 521 -7.38 -30.35 -16.50
N ALA A 522 -7.77 -31.61 -16.78
CA ALA A 522 -7.82 -32.13 -18.15
C ALA A 522 -8.82 -31.36 -19.06
N ASN A 523 -9.95 -30.92 -18.52
CA ASN A 523 -10.91 -30.07 -19.24
C ASN A 523 -10.37 -28.65 -19.52
N VAL A 524 -9.48 -28.14 -18.66
CA VAL A 524 -8.77 -26.90 -19.00
C VAL A 524 -7.83 -27.14 -20.19
N TYR A 525 -7.05 -28.21 -20.17
CA TYR A 525 -6.17 -28.55 -21.29
C TYR A 525 -6.94 -28.74 -22.59
N SER A 526 -8.08 -29.43 -22.60
CA SER A 526 -8.84 -29.64 -23.84
C SER A 526 -9.31 -28.36 -24.54
N ARG A 527 -9.35 -27.22 -23.81
CA ARG A 527 -9.66 -25.88 -24.34
C ARG A 527 -8.44 -25.09 -24.81
N GLY A 528 -7.24 -25.59 -24.58
CA GLY A 528 -5.98 -24.94 -24.93
C GLY A 528 -5.51 -23.97 -23.83
N THR A 529 -4.35 -24.24 -23.23
CA THR A 529 -3.77 -23.37 -22.20
C THR A 529 -2.25 -23.21 -22.38
N GLU A 530 -1.76 -21.98 -22.27
CA GLU A 530 -0.32 -21.70 -22.20
C GLU A 530 0.21 -21.99 -20.80
N THR A 531 -0.45 -21.45 -19.78
CA THR A 531 -0.07 -21.63 -18.37
C THR A 531 -1.32 -21.94 -17.55
N LEU A 532 -1.21 -22.92 -16.67
CA LEU A 532 -2.28 -23.35 -15.78
C LEU A 532 -1.75 -23.45 -14.35
N VAL A 533 -2.43 -22.81 -13.42
CA VAL A 533 -2.28 -23.00 -11.98
C VAL A 533 -3.61 -23.53 -11.45
N ALA A 534 -3.60 -24.70 -10.82
CA ALA A 534 -4.76 -25.29 -10.19
C ALA A 534 -4.41 -25.70 -8.75
N ALA A 535 -5.27 -25.38 -7.80
CA ALA A 535 -5.12 -25.77 -6.40
C ALA A 535 -6.43 -26.34 -5.84
N ASN A 536 -6.31 -27.45 -5.12
CA ASN A 536 -7.38 -28.06 -4.32
C ASN A 536 -7.42 -27.41 -2.95
N LEU A 537 -8.08 -26.26 -2.89
CA LEU A 537 -8.21 -25.48 -1.66
C LEU A 537 -9.04 -26.23 -0.61
N GLY A 538 -10.05 -27.01 -1.00
CA GLY A 538 -10.84 -27.82 -0.06
C GLY A 538 -9.96 -28.77 0.76
N GLN A 539 -9.08 -29.54 0.10
CA GLN A 539 -8.17 -30.45 0.80
C GLN A 539 -7.10 -29.72 1.63
N ILE A 540 -6.59 -28.58 1.15
CA ILE A 540 -5.63 -27.76 1.90
C ILE A 540 -6.28 -27.24 3.18
N VAL A 541 -7.48 -26.69 3.06
CA VAL A 541 -8.25 -26.11 4.16
C VAL A 541 -8.64 -27.18 5.18
N GLU A 542 -9.09 -28.36 4.75
CA GLU A 542 -9.34 -29.52 5.63
C GLU A 542 -8.08 -29.94 6.42
N SER A 543 -6.91 -29.94 5.77
CA SER A 543 -5.64 -30.29 6.43
C SER A 543 -5.19 -29.27 7.48
N VAL A 544 -5.59 -28.00 7.34
CA VAL A 544 -5.27 -26.89 8.25
C VAL A 544 -6.30 -26.76 9.37
N HIS A 545 -7.59 -26.95 9.08
CA HIS A 545 -8.69 -26.84 10.07
C HIS A 545 -8.68 -27.93 11.14
N ALA A 546 -7.93 -29.01 10.95
CA ALA A 546 -7.58 -29.94 12.04
C ALA A 546 -6.84 -29.26 13.23
N LYS A 547 -6.46 -27.97 13.13
CA LYS A 547 -5.66 -27.24 14.14
C LYS A 547 -6.29 -25.96 14.72
N GLN A 548 -7.43 -25.45 14.25
CA GLN A 548 -7.94 -24.14 14.72
C GLN A 548 -9.46 -24.00 14.63
N GLU A 549 -10.09 -23.34 15.61
CA GLU A 549 -11.50 -22.97 15.54
C GLU A 549 -11.72 -22.02 14.36
N GLU A 550 -12.40 -22.52 13.33
CA GLU A 550 -12.82 -21.77 12.14
C GLU A 550 -13.58 -20.50 12.53
N SER A 551 -13.13 -19.36 12.02
CA SER A 551 -13.77 -18.07 12.28
C SER A 551 -15.20 -18.06 11.73
N GLN A 552 -16.14 -17.61 12.56
CA GLN A 552 -17.55 -17.52 12.19
C GLN A 552 -17.77 -16.60 10.98
N ALA A 553 -16.91 -15.59 10.81
CA ALA A 553 -16.89 -14.70 9.65
C ALA A 553 -16.54 -15.44 8.33
N LEU A 554 -15.58 -16.37 8.33
CA LEU A 554 -15.21 -17.14 7.13
C LEU A 554 -16.35 -18.06 6.70
N ARG A 555 -17.02 -18.72 7.66
CA ARG A 555 -18.22 -19.54 7.38
C ARG A 555 -19.37 -18.71 6.81
N ASN A 556 -19.66 -17.55 7.41
CA ASN A 556 -20.75 -16.68 6.96
C ASN A 556 -20.47 -16.09 5.57
N SER A 557 -19.21 -15.91 5.19
CA SER A 557 -18.84 -15.43 3.85
C SER A 557 -19.11 -16.43 2.72
N GLY A 558 -19.23 -17.72 3.03
CA GLY A 558 -19.32 -18.81 2.04
C GLY A 558 -17.98 -19.16 1.36
N LEU A 559 -16.88 -18.50 1.72
CA LEU A 559 -15.55 -18.78 1.17
C LEU A 559 -14.92 -20.07 1.72
N ASN A 560 -15.47 -20.64 2.81
CA ASN A 560 -15.02 -21.93 3.31
C ASN A 560 -15.37 -23.09 2.36
N ASP A 561 -16.38 -22.91 1.52
CA ASP A 561 -16.81 -23.94 0.57
C ASP A 561 -15.96 -23.95 -0.71
N ILE A 562 -14.92 -23.12 -0.81
CA ILE A 562 -14.06 -23.11 -1.99
C ILE A 562 -13.35 -24.46 -2.11
N LYS A 563 -13.65 -25.13 -3.21
CA LYS A 563 -13.13 -26.44 -3.57
C LYS A 563 -11.86 -26.32 -4.41
N TYR A 564 -11.93 -25.59 -5.52
CA TYR A 564 -10.82 -25.44 -6.47
C TYR A 564 -10.55 -23.96 -6.81
N LEU A 565 -9.26 -23.61 -6.90
CA LEU A 565 -8.80 -22.39 -7.57
C LEU A 565 -8.11 -22.81 -8.87
N ILE A 566 -8.52 -22.23 -10.00
CA ILE A 566 -7.95 -22.52 -11.32
C ILE A 566 -7.67 -21.20 -12.02
N ALA A 567 -6.39 -20.86 -12.22
CA ALA A 567 -5.96 -19.73 -13.00
C ALA A 567 -5.32 -20.20 -14.31
N THR A 568 -5.74 -19.61 -15.42
CA THR A 568 -5.31 -19.98 -16.77
C THR A 568 -4.93 -18.77 -17.58
N ARG A 569 -3.97 -18.99 -18.48
CA ARG A 569 -3.63 -18.09 -19.56
C ARG A 569 -3.76 -18.86 -20.86
N GLY A 570 -4.69 -18.45 -21.72
CA GLY A 570 -5.12 -19.18 -22.91
C GLY A 570 -5.18 -18.34 -24.18
N GLU A 571 -5.72 -18.96 -25.22
CA GLU A 571 -5.61 -18.57 -26.63
C GLU A 571 -6.36 -17.26 -27.00
N SER A 572 -5.62 -16.27 -27.49
CA SER A 572 -5.97 -15.54 -28.72
C SER A 572 -4.71 -14.82 -29.23
N ALA A 573 -4.38 -15.02 -30.50
CA ALA A 573 -3.17 -14.57 -31.20
C ALA A 573 -2.96 -13.02 -31.28
N SER A 574 -3.68 -12.24 -30.47
CA SER A 574 -3.56 -10.78 -30.39
C SER A 574 -3.91 -10.18 -29.01
N GLN A 575 -4.47 -10.96 -28.08
CA GLN A 575 -4.92 -10.53 -26.73
C GLN A 575 -4.98 -11.78 -25.84
N GLY A 576 -4.33 -11.77 -24.67
CA GLY A 576 -4.32 -12.94 -23.79
C GLY A 576 -5.70 -13.20 -23.20
N ASP A 577 -6.22 -14.43 -23.29
CA ASP A 577 -7.42 -14.85 -22.55
C ASP A 577 -6.98 -15.35 -21.17
N ASN A 578 -6.98 -14.45 -20.19
CA ASN A 578 -6.60 -14.80 -18.83
C ASN A 578 -7.87 -15.03 -18.01
N ARG A 579 -7.92 -16.13 -17.26
CA ARG A 579 -9.07 -16.47 -16.42
C ARG A 579 -8.66 -16.95 -15.04
N ILE A 580 -9.43 -16.59 -14.03
CA ILE A 580 -9.34 -17.13 -12.67
C ILE A 580 -10.72 -17.63 -12.28
N THR A 581 -10.82 -18.92 -11.98
CA THR A 581 -12.06 -19.59 -11.57
C THR A 581 -11.91 -20.09 -10.13
N LEU A 582 -12.85 -19.70 -9.28
CA LEU A 582 -13.08 -20.26 -7.95
C LEU A 582 -14.31 -21.15 -8.01
N GLU A 583 -14.14 -22.43 -7.73
CA GLU A 583 -15.24 -23.42 -7.66
C GLU A 583 -15.59 -23.73 -6.21
N PHE A 584 -16.89 -23.86 -5.94
CA PHE A 584 -17.43 -24.09 -4.61
C PHE A 584 -17.99 -25.51 -4.49
N ASN A 585 -18.01 -26.04 -3.27
CA ASN A 585 -18.63 -27.31 -2.95
C ASN A 585 -20.16 -27.15 -2.84
N GLY A 586 -20.83 -27.12 -4.00
CA GLY A 586 -22.27 -26.91 -4.09
C GLY A 586 -22.65 -25.47 -4.45
N GLN A 587 -23.84 -25.03 -4.06
CA GLN A 587 -24.32 -23.69 -4.38
C GLN A 587 -23.63 -22.64 -3.50
N ARG A 588 -23.14 -21.55 -4.13
CA ARG A 588 -22.61 -20.38 -3.43
C ARG A 588 -23.66 -19.82 -2.46
N HIS A 589 -23.23 -19.51 -1.24
CA HIS A 589 -24.02 -18.82 -0.23
C HIS A 589 -23.23 -17.65 0.40
N GLY A 590 -23.89 -16.85 1.25
CA GLY A 590 -23.28 -15.67 1.88
C GLY A 590 -22.75 -14.66 0.87
N MET A 591 -21.65 -14.00 1.22
CA MET A 591 -20.97 -13.01 0.38
C MET A 591 -20.55 -13.57 -0.98
N ALA A 592 -20.08 -14.83 -1.01
CA ALA A 592 -19.71 -15.49 -2.25
C ALA A 592 -20.88 -15.57 -3.23
N SER A 593 -22.14 -15.53 -2.77
CA SER A 593 -23.37 -15.60 -3.58
C SER A 593 -23.93 -14.27 -4.08
N TRP A 594 -23.36 -13.13 -3.64
CA TRP A 594 -23.87 -11.80 -3.96
C TRP A 594 -23.92 -11.54 -5.46
N LEU A 595 -22.90 -11.98 -6.20
CA LEU A 595 -22.84 -11.84 -7.65
C LEU A 595 -23.86 -12.80 -8.31
N ALA A 596 -24.78 -12.24 -9.10
CA ALA A 596 -25.79 -12.99 -9.82
C ALA A 596 -25.21 -13.83 -10.97
N ALA A 597 -26.03 -14.67 -11.59
CA ALA A 597 -25.71 -15.25 -12.89
C ALA A 597 -25.58 -14.15 -13.96
N PRO A 598 -24.82 -14.37 -15.04
CA PRO A 598 -24.63 -13.36 -16.09
C PRO A 598 -25.95 -12.86 -16.65
N ALA A 599 -26.13 -11.54 -16.70
CA ALA A 599 -27.38 -10.90 -17.10
C ALA A 599 -27.11 -9.60 -17.89
N PRO A 600 -28.05 -9.16 -18.76
CA PRO A 600 -27.92 -7.89 -19.46
C PRO A 600 -27.79 -6.72 -18.48
N MET A 601 -26.87 -5.79 -18.77
CA MET A 601 -26.64 -4.60 -17.95
C MET A 601 -27.09 -3.33 -18.68
N GLY A 602 -28.33 -2.90 -18.46
CA GLY A 602 -28.90 -1.70 -19.10
C GLY A 602 -28.35 -0.39 -18.53
N SER A 603 -27.84 -0.39 -17.30
CA SER A 603 -27.24 0.78 -16.65
C SER A 603 -26.00 1.31 -17.38
N LEU A 604 -25.27 0.44 -18.09
CA LEU A 604 -24.13 0.82 -18.93
C LEU A 604 -24.53 1.69 -20.13
N ASP A 605 -25.81 1.71 -20.52
CA ASP A 605 -26.28 2.59 -21.60
C ASP A 605 -26.30 4.09 -21.21
N TYR A 606 -26.15 4.41 -19.92
CA TYR A 606 -26.05 5.78 -19.41
C TYR A 606 -24.60 6.29 -19.26
N VAL A 607 -23.63 5.40 -19.48
CA VAL A 607 -22.19 5.71 -19.43
C VAL A 607 -21.71 6.06 -20.84
N SER A 608 -21.00 7.17 -20.98
CA SER A 608 -20.47 7.62 -22.27
C SER A 608 -19.26 6.79 -22.71
N THR A 609 -18.97 6.80 -24.00
CA THR A 609 -17.75 6.19 -24.55
C THR A 609 -16.45 6.86 -24.07
N ASN A 610 -16.56 8.07 -23.50
CA ASN A 610 -15.42 8.84 -22.98
C ASN A 610 -15.22 8.64 -21.48
N ALA A 611 -15.93 7.70 -20.85
CA ALA A 611 -15.72 7.37 -19.46
C ALA A 611 -14.27 6.94 -19.22
N GLY A 612 -13.67 7.49 -18.17
CA GLY A 612 -12.33 7.14 -17.71
C GLY A 612 -12.30 5.84 -16.90
N ALA A 613 -13.42 5.53 -16.24
CA ALA A 613 -13.64 4.24 -15.58
C ALA A 613 -15.13 3.93 -15.50
N ALA A 614 -15.48 2.64 -15.49
CA ALA A 614 -16.81 2.17 -15.19
C ALA A 614 -16.74 0.83 -14.46
N VAL A 615 -17.53 0.68 -13.39
CA VAL A 615 -17.72 -0.58 -12.67
C VAL A 615 -19.21 -0.87 -12.70
N SER A 616 -19.59 -2.04 -13.20
CA SER A 616 -20.98 -2.51 -13.21
C SER A 616 -21.08 -3.88 -12.59
N PHE A 617 -22.14 -4.16 -11.84
CA PHE A 617 -22.44 -5.51 -11.36
C PHE A 617 -23.94 -5.75 -11.23
N VAL A 618 -24.32 -7.02 -11.32
CA VAL A 618 -25.66 -7.52 -11.04
C VAL A 618 -25.61 -8.39 -9.79
N ALA A 619 -26.35 -7.95 -8.77
CA ALA A 619 -26.56 -8.64 -7.52
C ALA A 619 -27.68 -9.68 -7.64
N LYS A 620 -27.50 -10.84 -6.99
CA LYS A 620 -28.47 -11.94 -7.00
C LYS A 620 -29.76 -11.52 -6.27
N GLN A 621 -29.63 -10.96 -5.07
CA GLN A 621 -30.75 -10.45 -4.26
C GLN A 621 -30.26 -9.33 -3.32
N PRO A 622 -30.71 -8.07 -3.49
CA PRO A 622 -30.33 -6.96 -2.61
C PRO A 622 -30.66 -7.20 -1.14
N ALA A 623 -31.78 -7.89 -0.85
CA ALA A 623 -32.18 -8.23 0.51
C ALA A 623 -31.14 -9.08 1.25
N LEU A 624 -30.58 -10.09 0.57
CA LEU A 624 -29.54 -10.97 1.15
C LEU A 624 -28.24 -10.21 1.39
N MET A 625 -27.87 -9.29 0.50
CA MET A 625 -26.69 -8.44 0.71
C MET A 625 -26.85 -7.54 1.95
N LEU A 626 -28.03 -6.93 2.12
CA LEU A 626 -28.32 -6.13 3.30
C LEU A 626 -28.30 -6.99 4.57
N ASP A 627 -28.85 -8.21 4.54
CA ASP A 627 -28.80 -9.13 5.68
C ASP A 627 -27.35 -9.47 6.06
N ASP A 628 -26.51 -9.77 5.09
CA ASP A 628 -25.10 -10.12 5.31
C ASP A 628 -24.32 -8.91 5.88
N ILE A 629 -24.54 -7.69 5.35
CA ILE A 629 -23.96 -6.45 5.89
C ILE A 629 -24.44 -6.22 7.34
N PHE A 630 -25.73 -6.33 7.59
CA PHE A 630 -26.32 -6.16 8.92
C PHE A 630 -25.84 -7.23 9.92
N SER A 631 -25.60 -8.45 9.44
CA SER A 631 -25.03 -9.52 10.26
C SER A 631 -23.58 -9.21 10.65
N THR A 632 -22.79 -8.66 9.72
CA THR A 632 -21.39 -8.31 9.93
C THR A 632 -21.27 -7.13 10.89
N ILE A 633 -22.06 -6.06 10.69
CA ILE A 633 -22.11 -4.92 11.61
C ILE A 633 -22.61 -5.38 12.98
N GLY A 634 -23.64 -6.22 13.03
CA GLY A 634 -24.18 -6.77 14.27
C GLY A 634 -23.20 -7.69 15.03
N ALA A 635 -22.22 -8.28 14.35
CA ALA A 635 -21.14 -9.03 15.00
C ALA A 635 -20.12 -8.10 15.68
N SER A 636 -19.93 -6.87 15.17
CA SER A 636 -19.05 -5.85 15.76
C SER A 636 -19.76 -4.95 16.78
N ASP A 637 -21.05 -4.67 16.59
CA ASP A 637 -21.88 -3.88 17.51
C ASP A 637 -23.11 -4.69 17.95
N PRO A 638 -23.12 -5.22 19.19
CA PRO A 638 -24.25 -5.96 19.74
C PRO A 638 -25.56 -5.17 19.78
N ASN A 639 -25.49 -3.84 19.82
CA ASN A 639 -26.65 -2.96 19.89
C ASN A 639 -27.20 -2.59 18.50
N PHE A 640 -26.49 -2.90 17.41
CA PHE A 640 -26.88 -2.52 16.05
C PHE A 640 -28.30 -2.98 15.71
N LYS A 641 -28.66 -4.24 16.04
CA LYS A 641 -30.01 -4.77 15.78
C LYS A 641 -31.11 -4.01 16.54
N GLN A 642 -30.84 -3.61 17.78
CA GLN A 642 -31.78 -2.81 18.58
C GLN A 642 -31.86 -1.37 18.04
N GLY A 643 -30.73 -0.79 17.63
CA GLY A 643 -30.66 0.51 16.97
C GLY A 643 -31.46 0.53 15.68
N LEU A 644 -31.24 -0.44 14.78
CA LEU A 644 -31.97 -0.59 13.53
C LEU A 644 -33.48 -0.76 13.76
N ALA A 645 -33.88 -1.61 14.71
CA ALA A 645 -35.30 -1.78 15.06
C ALA A 645 -35.94 -0.49 15.58
N ARG A 646 -35.20 0.28 16.39
CA ARG A 646 -35.65 1.58 16.89
C ARG A 646 -35.78 2.59 15.75
N THR A 647 -34.79 2.70 14.88
CA THR A 647 -34.82 3.58 13.71
C THR A 647 -35.98 3.21 12.77
N ASN A 648 -36.21 1.92 12.52
CA ASN A 648 -37.34 1.44 11.73
C ASN A 648 -38.69 1.87 12.35
N ALA A 649 -38.83 1.76 13.67
CA ALA A 649 -40.04 2.20 14.38
C ALA A 649 -40.23 3.73 14.35
N GLU A 650 -39.15 4.50 14.50
CA GLU A 650 -39.17 5.97 14.46
C GLU A 650 -39.50 6.50 13.05
N LEU A 651 -38.99 5.85 12.00
CA LEU A 651 -39.25 6.20 10.60
C LEU A 651 -40.56 5.63 10.04
N GLY A 652 -41.15 4.65 10.72
CA GLY A 652 -42.26 3.85 10.19
C GLY A 652 -41.89 3.23 8.84
N LEU A 653 -40.68 2.68 8.73
CA LEU A 653 -40.13 1.99 7.57
C LEU A 653 -39.42 0.72 8.02
N ASP A 654 -39.53 -0.34 7.24
CA ASP A 654 -38.62 -1.47 7.37
C ASP A 654 -37.47 -1.24 6.38
N LEU A 655 -36.40 -0.58 6.85
CA LEU A 655 -35.26 -0.23 5.99
C LEU A 655 -34.70 -1.43 5.21
N ARG A 656 -34.79 -2.64 5.76
CA ARG A 656 -34.32 -3.86 5.09
C ARG A 656 -35.26 -4.22 3.94
N ASN A 657 -36.55 -4.38 4.22
CA ASN A 657 -37.52 -4.85 3.23
C ASN A 657 -37.92 -3.78 2.22
N ASP A 658 -38.12 -2.55 2.67
CA ASP A 658 -38.58 -1.43 1.84
C ASP A 658 -37.48 -0.99 0.86
N LEU A 659 -36.21 -0.95 1.30
CA LEU A 659 -35.10 -0.64 0.41
C LEU A 659 -34.79 -1.79 -0.55
N ALA A 660 -34.75 -3.04 -0.05
CA ALA A 660 -34.45 -4.19 -0.89
C ALA A 660 -35.52 -4.46 -1.96
N SER A 661 -36.79 -4.15 -1.67
CA SER A 661 -37.88 -4.30 -2.65
C SER A 661 -37.94 -3.15 -3.65
N ALA A 662 -37.48 -1.95 -3.27
CA ALA A 662 -37.43 -0.80 -4.15
C ALA A 662 -36.24 -0.86 -5.12
N LEU A 663 -35.11 -1.43 -4.70
CA LEU A 663 -33.90 -1.58 -5.51
C LEU A 663 -33.96 -2.84 -6.39
N GLY A 664 -33.42 -2.71 -7.60
CA GLY A 664 -33.08 -3.84 -8.47
C GLY A 664 -31.74 -4.47 -8.10
N GLY A 665 -31.27 -5.39 -8.94
CA GLY A 665 -30.00 -6.08 -8.76
C GLY A 665 -28.83 -5.34 -9.40
N GLU A 666 -29.07 -4.44 -10.36
CA GLU A 666 -28.01 -3.83 -11.15
C GLU A 666 -27.53 -2.47 -10.60
N LEU A 667 -26.21 -2.27 -10.53
CA LEU A 667 -25.56 -1.00 -10.22
C LEU A 667 -24.37 -0.75 -11.15
N THR A 668 -24.30 0.45 -11.72
CA THR A 668 -23.12 0.99 -12.39
C THR A 668 -22.61 2.25 -11.69
N LEU A 669 -21.30 2.30 -11.44
CA LEU A 669 -20.56 3.49 -11.04
C LEU A 669 -19.57 3.86 -12.15
N ALA A 670 -19.54 5.10 -12.59
CA ALA A 670 -18.63 5.54 -13.65
C ALA A 670 -17.99 6.90 -13.35
N LEU A 671 -16.75 7.08 -13.80
CA LEU A 671 -16.08 8.37 -13.88
C LEU A 671 -16.16 8.84 -15.33
N ASP A 672 -17.06 9.78 -15.61
CA ASP A 672 -17.46 10.13 -16.97
C ASP A 672 -17.46 11.64 -17.18
N GLY A 673 -16.24 12.18 -17.25
CA GLY A 673 -15.96 13.61 -17.42
C GLY A 673 -14.69 14.05 -16.69
N PRO A 674 -14.50 15.38 -16.51
CA PRO A 674 -13.38 15.93 -15.76
C PRO A 674 -13.34 15.45 -14.30
N ILE A 675 -12.13 15.28 -13.76
CA ILE A 675 -11.89 14.87 -12.38
C ILE A 675 -11.75 16.09 -11.43
N LEU A 676 -11.44 17.27 -11.98
CA LEU A 676 -11.27 18.52 -11.24
C LEU A 676 -12.19 19.63 -11.77
N PRO A 677 -12.66 20.56 -10.92
CA PRO A 677 -12.47 20.59 -9.46
C PRO A 677 -13.37 19.60 -8.70
N THR A 678 -14.51 19.22 -9.26
CA THR A 678 -15.39 18.16 -8.75
C THR A 678 -15.37 16.95 -9.68
N PRO A 679 -15.16 15.73 -9.17
CA PRO A 679 -15.09 14.54 -10.03
C PRO A 679 -16.45 14.26 -10.66
N SER A 680 -16.47 14.10 -11.98
CA SER A 680 -17.68 13.81 -12.76
C SER A 680 -18.10 12.35 -12.64
N TRP A 681 -18.40 11.91 -11.41
CA TRP A 681 -18.90 10.56 -11.16
C TRP A 681 -20.39 10.45 -11.54
N LYS A 682 -20.82 9.23 -11.85
CA LYS A 682 -22.21 8.87 -12.08
C LYS A 682 -22.50 7.55 -11.37
N ALA A 683 -23.66 7.49 -10.73
CA ALA A 683 -24.22 6.25 -10.21
C ALA A 683 -25.55 5.97 -10.93
N VAL A 684 -25.69 4.77 -11.46
CA VAL A 684 -26.90 4.32 -12.16
C VAL A 684 -27.36 3.03 -11.49
N ILE A 685 -28.45 3.12 -10.74
CA ILE A 685 -28.96 2.06 -9.87
C ILE A 685 -30.28 1.58 -10.45
N GLU A 686 -30.46 0.27 -10.62
CA GLU A 686 -31.75 -0.29 -11.00
C GLU A 686 -32.76 -0.13 -9.87
N VAL A 687 -33.97 0.28 -10.21
CA VAL A 687 -35.04 0.61 -9.27
C VAL A 687 -36.34 -0.01 -9.75
N ASN A 688 -36.81 -1.01 -9.00
CA ASN A 688 -38.08 -1.67 -9.23
C ASN A 688 -39.27 -0.75 -8.90
N ASN A 689 -39.13 0.11 -7.88
CA ASN A 689 -40.18 1.05 -7.46
C ASN A 689 -39.59 2.40 -7.04
N SER A 690 -39.60 3.36 -7.97
CA SER A 690 -39.05 4.71 -7.75
C SER A 690 -39.81 5.51 -6.70
N GLY A 691 -41.13 5.32 -6.58
CA GLY A 691 -41.95 5.98 -5.57
C GLY A 691 -41.58 5.54 -4.14
N SER A 692 -41.43 4.22 -3.95
CA SER A 692 -41.01 3.66 -2.66
C SER A 692 -39.59 4.10 -2.30
N LEU A 693 -38.66 4.10 -3.26
CA LEU A 693 -37.29 4.54 -3.02
C LEU A 693 -37.22 6.03 -2.65
N GLN A 694 -37.96 6.89 -3.35
CA GLN A 694 -38.02 8.32 -3.04
C GLN A 694 -38.56 8.55 -1.62
N LEU A 695 -39.65 7.88 -1.26
CA LEU A 695 -40.23 7.98 0.09
C LEU A 695 -39.22 7.55 1.17
N ALA A 696 -38.44 6.49 0.90
CA ALA A 696 -37.40 6.04 1.80
C ALA A 696 -36.27 7.08 1.95
N ILE A 697 -35.82 7.69 0.84
CA ILE A 697 -34.83 8.77 0.84
C ILE A 697 -35.33 9.98 1.64
N ASP A 698 -36.58 10.41 1.42
CA ASP A 698 -37.16 11.56 2.13
C ASP A 698 -37.19 11.31 3.65
N LYS A 699 -37.59 10.11 4.07
CA LYS A 699 -37.62 9.72 5.48
C LYS A 699 -36.22 9.60 6.09
N LEU A 700 -35.25 9.08 5.34
CA LEU A 700 -33.85 9.02 5.79
C LEU A 700 -33.27 10.42 6.01
N VAL A 701 -33.51 11.36 5.08
CA VAL A 701 -33.08 12.75 5.25
C VAL A 701 -33.78 13.43 6.43
N GLN A 702 -35.06 13.14 6.67
CA GLN A 702 -35.76 13.62 7.86
C GLN A 702 -35.11 13.09 9.15
N SER A 703 -34.77 11.80 9.25
CA SER A 703 -34.04 11.28 10.43
C SER A 703 -32.68 11.91 10.61
N PHE A 704 -31.91 12.04 9.52
CA PHE A 704 -30.58 12.66 9.57
C PHE A 704 -30.68 14.10 10.09
N ASN A 705 -31.66 14.86 9.62
CA ASN A 705 -31.88 16.24 10.06
C ASN A 705 -32.30 16.33 11.53
N LEU A 706 -33.13 15.40 12.02
CA LEU A 706 -33.50 15.33 13.43
C LEU A 706 -32.27 15.07 14.32
N ASP A 707 -31.37 14.19 13.92
CA ASP A 707 -30.16 13.88 14.67
C ASP A 707 -29.07 14.96 14.54
N ALA A 708 -28.94 15.58 13.36
CA ALA A 708 -28.09 16.73 13.13
C ALA A 708 -28.53 17.91 14.00
N GLN A 709 -29.84 18.16 14.13
CA GLN A 709 -30.38 19.17 15.05
C GLN A 709 -30.05 18.87 16.51
N LYS A 710 -30.20 17.61 16.97
CA LYS A 710 -29.82 17.20 18.34
C LYS A 710 -28.32 17.40 18.61
N SER A 711 -27.49 17.24 17.59
CA SER A 711 -26.03 17.31 17.68
C SER A 711 -25.44 18.67 17.28
N ASN A 712 -26.28 19.67 17.01
CA ASN A 712 -25.92 21.00 16.49
C ASN A 712 -24.99 20.95 15.26
N ARG A 713 -25.27 20.01 14.35
CA ARG A 713 -24.57 19.82 13.06
C ARG A 713 -25.43 20.34 11.91
N PRO A 714 -24.80 20.80 10.81
CA PRO A 714 -25.52 21.16 9.59
C PRO A 714 -26.30 19.97 9.02
N GLY A 715 -27.53 20.22 8.59
CA GLY A 715 -28.43 19.23 8.00
C GLY A 715 -28.24 19.05 6.49
N VAL A 716 -29.10 18.23 5.91
CA VAL A 716 -29.19 17.92 4.48
C VAL A 716 -30.57 18.34 3.98
N THR A 717 -30.63 19.00 2.82
CA THR A 717 -31.90 19.40 2.19
C THR A 717 -32.10 18.69 0.86
N ILE A 718 -33.34 18.25 0.59
CA ILE A 718 -33.75 17.73 -0.72
C ILE A 718 -34.64 18.78 -1.37
N ASN A 719 -34.20 19.28 -2.53
CA ASN A 719 -34.96 20.14 -3.41
C ASN A 719 -35.52 19.33 -4.58
N GLN A 720 -36.71 19.70 -5.06
CA GLN A 720 -37.33 19.07 -6.22
C GLN A 720 -37.61 20.14 -7.28
N ALA A 721 -37.26 19.83 -8.54
CA ALA A 721 -37.54 20.69 -9.69
C ALA A 721 -38.13 19.86 -10.84
N GLN A 722 -39.16 20.38 -11.51
CA GLN A 722 -39.61 19.80 -12.77
C GLN A 722 -39.05 20.57 -13.95
N VAL A 723 -38.40 19.85 -14.87
CA VAL A 723 -37.84 20.41 -16.11
C VAL A 723 -38.19 19.45 -17.25
N GLY A 724 -38.86 19.96 -18.30
CA GLY A 724 -39.22 19.14 -19.47
C GLY A 724 -40.13 17.96 -19.15
N GLY A 725 -41.04 18.08 -18.18
CA GLY A 725 -41.94 17.01 -17.74
C GLY A 725 -41.27 15.90 -16.91
N ARG A 726 -39.99 16.06 -16.57
CA ARG A 726 -39.24 15.14 -15.70
C ARG A 726 -38.92 15.80 -14.37
N THR A 727 -39.02 15.01 -13.31
CA THR A 727 -38.65 15.43 -11.96
C THR A 727 -37.16 15.20 -11.72
N PHE A 728 -36.46 16.24 -11.29
CA PHE A 728 -35.10 16.20 -10.79
C PHE A 728 -35.14 16.49 -9.30
N TYR A 729 -34.29 15.78 -8.57
CA TYR A 729 -34.09 15.95 -7.14
C TYR A 729 -32.65 16.38 -6.91
N THR A 730 -32.45 17.30 -5.97
CA THR A 730 -31.13 17.86 -5.64
C THR A 730 -30.94 17.72 -4.14
N ILE A 731 -29.91 16.98 -3.71
CA ILE A 731 -29.50 16.84 -2.32
C ILE A 731 -28.37 17.85 -2.07
N GLU A 732 -28.58 18.76 -1.14
CA GLU A 732 -27.58 19.74 -0.69
C GLU A 732 -27.16 19.43 0.75
N SER A 733 -25.85 19.38 0.98
CA SER A 733 -25.27 19.08 2.29
C SER A 733 -24.13 20.05 2.60
N GLN A 734 -24.09 20.55 3.85
CA GLN A 734 -23.05 21.46 4.33
C GLN A 734 -22.21 20.83 5.45
N VAL A 735 -21.64 19.65 5.22
CA VAL A 735 -20.82 18.96 6.24
C VAL A 735 -19.36 19.44 6.16
N GLY A 736 -18.77 19.84 7.30
CA GLY A 736 -17.33 20.16 7.39
C GLY A 736 -16.88 21.45 6.71
N GLY A 737 -17.80 22.35 6.34
CA GLY A 737 -17.49 23.62 5.66
C GLY A 737 -17.40 23.53 4.13
N LEU A 738 -17.66 22.35 3.55
CA LEU A 738 -17.79 22.14 2.09
C LEU A 738 -19.27 21.95 1.74
N SER A 739 -19.77 22.73 0.78
CA SER A 739 -21.10 22.54 0.21
C SER A 739 -21.02 21.46 -0.86
N THR A 740 -21.70 20.34 -0.66
CA THR A 740 -21.78 19.26 -1.66
C THR A 740 -23.20 19.15 -2.17
N GLU A 741 -23.34 19.13 -3.49
CA GLU A 741 -24.62 19.02 -4.20
C GLU A 741 -24.62 17.74 -5.04
N TYR A 742 -25.73 17.00 -4.99
CA TYR A 742 -25.95 15.81 -5.81
C TYR A 742 -27.31 15.89 -6.48
N ASP A 743 -27.37 15.79 -7.81
CA ASP A 743 -28.61 15.71 -8.57
C ASP A 743 -28.93 14.26 -8.94
N TYR A 744 -30.21 13.90 -8.90
CA TYR A 744 -30.67 12.64 -9.45
C TYR A 744 -32.05 12.73 -10.10
N THR A 745 -32.35 11.74 -10.95
CA THR A 745 -33.67 11.55 -11.56
C THR A 745 -33.95 10.07 -11.78
N PHE A 746 -35.21 9.72 -12.03
CA PHE A 746 -35.62 8.38 -12.39
C PHE A 746 -35.92 8.28 -13.90
N ALA A 747 -35.41 7.24 -14.54
CA ALA A 747 -35.53 7.01 -15.99
C ALA A 747 -35.50 5.51 -16.30
N ASP A 748 -36.49 5.01 -17.03
CA ASP A 748 -36.48 3.67 -17.63
C ASP A 748 -36.12 2.53 -16.64
N GLY A 749 -36.60 2.64 -15.39
CA GLY A 749 -36.31 1.66 -14.33
C GLY A 749 -34.99 1.90 -13.58
N TYR A 750 -34.31 3.03 -13.79
CA TYR A 750 -33.07 3.39 -13.12
C TYR A 750 -33.16 4.72 -12.36
N MET A 751 -32.43 4.82 -11.26
CA MET A 751 -32.05 6.08 -10.63
C MET A 751 -30.68 6.50 -11.14
N ILE A 752 -30.60 7.68 -11.73
CA ILE A 752 -29.35 8.24 -12.28
C ILE A 752 -28.95 9.40 -11.40
N MET A 753 -27.80 9.31 -10.74
CA MET A 753 -27.27 10.30 -9.81
C MET A 753 -25.89 10.78 -10.24
N ALA A 754 -25.63 12.08 -10.09
CA ALA A 754 -24.34 12.70 -10.37
C ALA A 754 -24.15 13.99 -9.56
N PRO A 755 -22.92 14.55 -9.45
CA PRO A 755 -22.66 15.81 -8.74
C PRO A 755 -23.30 17.06 -9.36
N SER A 756 -23.90 16.95 -10.54
CA SER A 756 -24.60 18.08 -11.16
C SER A 756 -25.67 17.62 -12.13
N ARG A 757 -26.72 18.43 -12.26
CA ARG A 757 -27.82 18.22 -13.20
C ARG A 757 -27.35 18.09 -14.65
N ALA A 758 -26.29 18.79 -15.03
CA ALA A 758 -25.71 18.70 -16.37
C ALA A 758 -25.20 17.28 -16.68
N LEU A 759 -24.57 16.61 -15.70
CA LEU A 759 -24.10 15.23 -15.86
C LEU A 759 -25.26 14.23 -15.95
N VAL A 760 -26.33 14.44 -15.18
CA VAL A 760 -27.56 13.62 -15.26
C VAL A 760 -28.22 13.76 -16.63
N LEU A 761 -28.37 15.00 -17.13
CA LEU A 761 -28.91 15.25 -18.47
C LEU A 761 -28.02 14.65 -19.57
N GLY A 762 -26.69 14.74 -19.42
CA GLY A 762 -25.74 14.12 -20.34
C GLY A 762 -25.85 12.59 -20.37
N ALA A 763 -26.10 11.94 -19.22
CA ALA A 763 -26.36 10.51 -19.15
C ALA A 763 -27.66 10.13 -19.88
N LEU A 764 -28.75 10.87 -19.67
CA LEU A 764 -30.02 10.66 -20.39
C LEU A 764 -29.85 10.83 -21.90
N GLN A 765 -29.08 11.83 -22.32
CA GLN A 765 -28.79 12.07 -23.74
C GLN A 765 -27.92 10.96 -24.34
N THR A 766 -26.95 10.45 -23.57
CA THR A 766 -26.11 9.30 -23.99
C THR A 766 -26.96 8.07 -24.26
N HIS A 767 -27.90 7.76 -23.36
CA HIS A 767 -28.85 6.67 -23.53
C HIS A 767 -29.74 6.88 -24.76
N ALA A 768 -30.37 8.06 -24.87
CA ALA A 768 -31.29 8.39 -25.98
C ALA A 768 -30.61 8.37 -27.36
N ASN A 769 -29.36 8.82 -27.45
CA ASN A 769 -28.61 8.87 -28.70
C ASN A 769 -27.93 7.53 -29.06
N GLY A 770 -27.88 6.57 -28.14
CA GLY A 770 -27.17 5.31 -28.33
C GLY A 770 -25.65 5.43 -28.42
N THR A 771 -25.07 6.49 -27.84
CA THR A 771 -23.62 6.76 -27.82
C THR A 771 -22.97 6.24 -26.53
N SER A 772 -23.47 5.12 -26.02
CA SER A 772 -23.06 4.55 -24.74
C SER A 772 -21.81 3.68 -24.85
N LEU A 773 -21.16 3.44 -23.70
CA LEU A 773 -20.02 2.54 -23.58
C LEU A 773 -20.37 1.12 -24.04
N ALA A 774 -21.52 0.59 -23.62
CA ALA A 774 -21.99 -0.75 -24.00
C ALA A 774 -22.21 -0.93 -25.52
N ARG A 775 -22.44 0.18 -26.25
CA ARG A 775 -22.63 0.19 -27.70
C ARG A 775 -21.35 0.48 -28.48
N SER A 776 -20.25 0.81 -27.79
CA SER A 776 -18.98 1.11 -28.45
C SER A 776 -18.30 -0.14 -29.01
N ALA A 777 -17.88 -0.07 -30.28
CA ALA A 777 -17.07 -1.11 -30.90
C ALA A 777 -15.70 -1.28 -30.22
N SER A 778 -15.09 -0.18 -29.74
CA SER A 778 -13.81 -0.25 -29.04
C SER A 778 -13.93 -0.95 -27.69
N PHE A 779 -15.02 -0.72 -26.96
CA PHE A 779 -15.30 -1.43 -25.71
C PHE A 779 -15.55 -2.92 -25.95
N ARG A 780 -16.38 -3.26 -26.95
CA ARG A 780 -16.68 -4.66 -27.30
C ARG A 780 -15.44 -5.44 -27.75
N ALA A 781 -14.48 -4.78 -28.40
CA ALA A 781 -13.21 -5.40 -28.78
C ALA A 781 -12.30 -5.72 -27.57
N LEU A 782 -12.57 -5.16 -26.39
CA LEU A 782 -11.85 -5.46 -25.15
C LEU A 782 -12.52 -6.55 -24.32
N LEU A 783 -13.76 -6.93 -24.63
CA LEU A 783 -14.44 -7.98 -23.89
C LEU A 783 -13.75 -9.33 -24.11
N PRO A 784 -13.67 -10.20 -23.09
CA PRO A 784 -13.19 -11.56 -23.26
C PRO A 784 -13.97 -12.28 -24.36
N LYS A 785 -13.27 -13.06 -25.18
CA LYS A 785 -13.92 -13.93 -26.17
C LYS A 785 -14.35 -15.22 -25.47
N ASP A 786 -15.63 -15.33 -25.16
CA ASP A 786 -16.18 -16.51 -24.50
C ASP A 786 -17.57 -16.85 -25.03
N ASN A 787 -18.16 -17.91 -24.48
CA ASN A 787 -19.49 -18.37 -24.85
C ASN A 787 -20.61 -17.64 -24.07
N GLN A 788 -20.28 -16.61 -23.29
CA GLN A 788 -21.23 -15.86 -22.46
C GLN A 788 -21.65 -14.60 -23.22
N ALA A 789 -22.96 -14.45 -23.46
CA ALA A 789 -23.50 -13.24 -24.08
C ALA A 789 -23.50 -12.04 -23.12
N ASN A 790 -23.40 -12.29 -21.80
CA ASN A 790 -23.45 -11.30 -20.73
C ASN A 790 -22.40 -11.64 -19.67
N PHE A 791 -22.20 -10.74 -18.72
CA PHE A 791 -21.36 -10.92 -17.54
C PHE A 791 -22.14 -10.51 -16.29
N SER A 792 -21.68 -10.95 -15.13
CA SER A 792 -22.29 -10.59 -13.85
C SER A 792 -21.68 -9.33 -13.23
N ALA A 793 -20.41 -9.07 -13.51
CA ALA A 793 -19.73 -7.83 -13.16
C ALA A 793 -18.70 -7.45 -14.23
N MET A 794 -18.38 -6.17 -14.32
CA MET A 794 -17.39 -5.62 -15.24
C MET A 794 -16.68 -4.42 -14.62
N ILE A 795 -15.37 -4.36 -14.83
CA ILE A 795 -14.52 -3.22 -14.51
C ILE A 795 -13.84 -2.78 -15.81
N TYR A 796 -14.09 -1.55 -16.23
CA TYR A 796 -13.49 -0.89 -17.38
C TYR A 796 -12.63 0.29 -16.91
N GLN A 797 -11.45 0.41 -17.48
CA GLN A 797 -10.54 1.53 -17.25
C GLN A 797 -9.99 2.06 -18.57
N ASN A 798 -9.94 3.40 -18.67
CA ASN A 798 -9.35 4.11 -19.79
C ASN A 798 -8.80 5.45 -19.30
N LEU A 799 -7.47 5.57 -19.21
CA LEU A 799 -6.86 6.80 -18.69
C LEU A 799 -6.80 7.92 -19.74
N SER A 800 -7.02 7.64 -21.03
CA SER A 800 -6.89 8.63 -22.11
C SER A 800 -7.78 9.88 -21.94
N PRO A 801 -9.08 9.76 -21.60
CA PRO A 801 -9.96 10.91 -21.40
C PRO A 801 -9.62 11.73 -20.14
N ILE A 802 -9.05 11.08 -19.11
CA ILE A 802 -8.63 11.72 -17.86
C ILE A 802 -7.38 12.57 -18.06
N LEU A 803 -6.46 12.09 -18.88
CA LEU A 803 -5.16 12.72 -19.11
C LEU A 803 -5.23 13.92 -20.06
N LYS A 804 -6.16 13.93 -21.03
CA LYS A 804 -6.31 15.03 -22.02
C LYS A 804 -6.53 16.42 -21.42
N PRO A 805 -7.45 16.63 -20.45
CA PRO A 805 -7.65 17.95 -19.82
C PRO A 805 -6.44 18.42 -19.03
N LEU A 806 -5.75 17.50 -18.34
CA LEU A 806 -4.54 17.79 -17.57
C LEU A 806 -3.39 18.25 -18.46
N ALA A 807 -3.32 17.73 -19.69
CA ALA A 807 -2.32 18.08 -20.69
C ALA A 807 -2.22 19.60 -20.98
N SER A 808 -3.34 20.34 -20.83
CA SER A 808 -3.38 21.80 -21.03
C SER A 808 -2.80 22.62 -19.87
N GLN A 809 -2.65 22.02 -18.69
CA GLN A 809 -2.11 22.66 -17.48
C GLN A 809 -0.66 22.25 -17.20
N LEU A 810 -0.09 21.40 -18.04
CA LEU A 810 1.23 20.79 -17.86
C LEU A 810 2.28 21.46 -18.75
N THR A 811 3.53 21.49 -18.28
CA THR A 811 4.68 21.96 -19.06
C THR A 811 4.99 20.99 -20.22
N SER A 812 5.72 21.45 -21.24
CA SER A 812 6.07 20.64 -22.42
C SER A 812 6.80 19.32 -22.10
N GLY A 813 7.59 19.28 -21.02
CA GLY A 813 8.23 18.05 -20.51
C GLY A 813 7.26 17.08 -19.82
N GLN A 814 6.30 17.61 -19.05
CA GLN A 814 5.25 16.81 -18.40
C GLN A 814 4.23 16.25 -19.40
N PHE A 815 3.96 16.96 -20.50
CA PHE A 815 3.10 16.48 -21.58
C PHE A 815 3.67 15.24 -22.28
N ALA A 816 4.99 15.20 -22.53
CA ALA A 816 5.66 14.04 -23.13
C ALA A 816 5.58 12.79 -22.24
N LEU A 817 5.66 12.98 -20.92
CA LEU A 817 5.48 11.92 -19.93
C LEU A 817 4.05 11.39 -19.88
N LEU A 818 3.08 12.31 -19.89
CA LEU A 818 1.66 11.97 -19.92
C LEU A 818 1.31 11.22 -21.21
N GLN A 819 1.94 11.59 -22.32
CA GLN A 819 1.76 10.93 -23.60
C GLN A 819 2.36 9.51 -23.61
N GLN A 820 3.49 9.27 -22.94
CA GLN A 820 4.03 7.92 -22.74
C GLN A 820 3.16 7.07 -21.80
N LEU A 821 2.71 7.62 -20.67
CA LEU A 821 1.79 6.92 -19.75
C LEU A 821 0.42 6.64 -20.40
N ALA A 822 -0.08 7.55 -21.25
CA ALA A 822 -1.30 7.34 -22.02
C ALA A 822 -1.12 6.29 -23.13
N VAL A 823 0.08 6.18 -23.72
CA VAL A 823 0.42 5.13 -24.68
C VAL A 823 0.52 3.76 -24.00
N ASP A 824 1.04 3.71 -22.77
CA ASP A 824 1.12 2.48 -21.96
C ASP A 824 -0.21 2.07 -21.32
N ALA A 825 -1.08 3.03 -20.99
CA ALA A 825 -2.40 2.80 -20.42
C ALA A 825 -3.44 2.47 -21.50
N LYS A 826 -3.25 1.35 -22.21
CA LYS A 826 -4.29 0.80 -23.09
C LYS A 826 -5.58 0.57 -22.27
N PRO A 827 -6.76 0.89 -22.82
CA PRO A 827 -8.01 0.56 -22.15
C PRO A 827 -8.09 -0.94 -21.86
N SER A 828 -8.61 -1.30 -20.69
CA SER A 828 -8.77 -2.71 -20.32
C SER A 828 -10.13 -2.97 -19.68
N VAL A 829 -10.56 -4.22 -19.79
CA VAL A 829 -11.79 -4.71 -19.20
C VAL A 829 -11.52 -6.00 -18.43
N PHE A 830 -12.10 -6.10 -17.24
CA PHE A 830 -12.22 -7.33 -16.46
C PHE A 830 -13.70 -7.66 -16.37
N CYS A 831 -14.07 -8.88 -16.72
CA CYS A 831 -15.44 -9.39 -16.58
C CYS A 831 -15.46 -10.46 -15.50
N ALA A 832 -16.51 -10.52 -14.71
CA ALA A 832 -16.74 -11.60 -13.76
C ALA A 832 -18.10 -12.26 -13.98
N TYR A 833 -18.16 -13.55 -13.72
CA TYR A 833 -19.30 -14.42 -13.95
C TYR A 833 -19.63 -15.17 -12.66
N GLY A 834 -20.84 -14.94 -12.15
CA GLY A 834 -21.36 -15.55 -10.93
C GLY A 834 -22.30 -16.72 -11.20
N GLU A 835 -21.78 -17.85 -11.66
CA GLU A 835 -22.58 -19.07 -11.81
C GLU A 835 -23.01 -19.63 -10.45
N SER A 836 -23.91 -20.62 -10.40
CA SER A 836 -24.43 -21.11 -9.11
C SER A 836 -23.37 -21.72 -8.18
N ASP A 837 -22.34 -22.33 -8.76
CA ASP A 837 -21.30 -23.15 -8.09
C ASP A 837 -19.88 -22.63 -8.34
N ARG A 838 -19.71 -21.54 -9.10
CA ARG A 838 -18.38 -20.95 -9.38
C ARG A 838 -18.44 -19.45 -9.58
N LEU A 839 -17.31 -18.81 -9.29
CA LEU A 839 -16.99 -17.43 -9.67
C LEU A 839 -15.85 -17.49 -10.68
N GLU A 840 -16.02 -16.87 -11.83
CA GLU A 840 -14.97 -16.75 -12.83
C GLU A 840 -14.69 -15.28 -13.12
N VAL A 841 -13.42 -14.92 -13.24
CA VAL A 841 -12.96 -13.59 -13.68
C VAL A 841 -12.15 -13.79 -14.95
N ALA A 842 -12.50 -13.08 -16.02
CA ALA A 842 -11.80 -13.11 -17.30
C ALA A 842 -11.33 -11.72 -17.72
N SER A 843 -10.19 -11.65 -18.39
CA SER A 843 -9.69 -10.41 -19.00
C SER A 843 -8.95 -10.70 -20.30
N SER A 844 -9.15 -9.81 -21.28
CA SER A 844 -8.37 -9.76 -22.53
C SER A 844 -7.04 -9.01 -22.37
N GLY A 845 -6.86 -8.30 -21.25
CA GLY A 845 -5.63 -7.61 -20.88
C GLY A 845 -4.68 -8.55 -20.12
N LYS A 846 -3.45 -8.09 -19.89
CA LYS A 846 -2.53 -8.78 -18.97
C LYS A 846 -3.17 -8.75 -17.57
N LEU A 847 -3.66 -9.89 -17.08
CA LEU A 847 -4.49 -9.97 -15.87
C LEU A 847 -3.73 -9.55 -14.59
N PHE A 848 -2.39 -9.54 -14.66
CA PHE A 848 -1.48 -9.02 -13.64
C PHE A 848 -1.06 -7.55 -13.85
N ASP A 849 -1.55 -6.91 -14.90
CA ASP A 849 -1.34 -5.48 -15.21
C ASP A 849 -2.55 -4.69 -14.70
N LEU A 850 -2.94 -4.95 -13.44
CA LEU A 850 -3.73 -4.00 -12.66
C LEU A 850 -2.87 -2.76 -12.54
N ASN A 851 -2.97 -1.86 -13.52
CA ASN A 851 -2.30 -0.59 -13.48
C ASN A 851 -2.74 0.09 -12.17
N PRO A 852 -1.83 0.32 -11.21
CA PRO A 852 -2.19 0.88 -9.91
C PRO A 852 -2.85 2.26 -10.04
N GLY A 853 -2.75 2.89 -11.23
CA GLY A 853 -3.38 4.16 -11.55
C GLY A 853 -4.82 4.32 -11.05
N LEU A 854 -5.71 3.33 -11.18
CA LEU A 854 -7.11 3.48 -10.76
C LEU A 854 -7.33 3.38 -9.23
N PRO A 855 -6.87 2.34 -8.52
CA PRO A 855 -6.96 2.29 -7.06
C PRO A 855 -6.17 3.44 -6.39
N THR A 856 -5.04 3.85 -6.96
CA THR A 856 -4.29 5.04 -6.52
C THR A 856 -5.07 6.33 -6.81
N LEU A 857 -5.80 6.45 -7.95
CA LEU A 857 -6.72 7.57 -8.21
C LEU A 857 -7.90 7.60 -7.24
N ILE A 858 -8.48 6.45 -6.90
CA ILE A 858 -9.60 6.36 -5.94
C ILE A 858 -9.13 6.75 -4.53
N HIS A 859 -7.93 6.32 -4.13
CA HIS A 859 -7.29 6.76 -2.88
C HIS A 859 -6.92 8.25 -2.89
N LEU A 860 -6.43 8.78 -4.01
CA LEU A 860 -6.08 10.20 -4.17
C LEU A 860 -7.31 11.13 -4.22
N LEU A 861 -8.47 10.61 -4.64
CA LEU A 861 -9.71 11.38 -4.76
C LEU A 861 -10.57 11.37 -3.48
N GLY A 862 -10.10 10.76 -2.39
CA GLY A 862 -10.77 10.80 -1.08
C GLY A 862 -12.15 10.12 -1.05
N LEU A 863 -12.50 9.33 -2.07
CA LEU A 863 -13.78 8.63 -2.16
C LEU A 863 -13.84 7.36 -1.29
N SER A 864 -12.76 7.04 -0.56
CA SER A 864 -12.70 5.99 0.45
C SER A 864 -12.75 6.51 1.90
N ASP A 865 -12.98 7.80 2.14
CA ASP A 865 -13.08 8.37 3.49
C ASP A 865 -14.51 8.32 4.04
N HIS A 866 -15.10 7.12 4.07
CA HIS A 866 -16.25 6.86 4.94
C HIS A 866 -16.03 5.58 5.76
N GLY A 867 -15.62 5.79 7.01
CA GLY A 867 -15.98 4.90 8.12
C GLY A 867 -14.86 4.04 8.69
N THR A 868 -13.67 4.58 8.97
CA THR A 868 -12.86 4.03 10.06
C THR A 868 -13.60 4.29 11.36
N TRP A 869 -14.42 3.32 11.77
CA TRP A 869 -14.98 3.28 13.11
C TRP A 869 -13.81 3.32 14.10
N HIS A 870 -13.71 4.43 14.82
CA HIS A 870 -12.82 4.58 15.96
C HIS A 870 -13.04 3.41 16.93
N GLN A 871 -12.15 2.42 16.89
CA GLN A 871 -11.89 1.58 18.05
C GLN A 871 -11.12 2.44 19.06
N ALA A 872 -11.87 3.18 19.87
CA ALA A 872 -11.42 3.51 21.21
C ALA A 872 -11.74 2.30 22.09
N ASN A 873 -10.72 1.71 22.72
CA ASN A 873 -10.90 0.84 23.87
C ASN A 873 -9.56 0.66 24.60
N PRO A 874 -9.57 0.60 25.94
CA PRO A 874 -10.11 1.55 26.92
C PRO A 874 -9.04 2.56 27.43
#